data_AF-A0A971UWF5-F1
#
_entry.id   AF-A0A971UWF5-F1
#
_cell.length_a   1.000
_cell.length_b   1.000
_cell.length_c   1.000
_cell.angle_alpha   90.00
_cell.angle_beta   90.00
_cell.angle_gamma   90.00
#
_symmetry.space_group_name_H-M   'P 1'
#
loop_
_entity.id
_entity.type
_entity.pdbx_description
1 polymer ?
#
loop_
_entity_poly.entity_id
_entity_poly.type
_entity_poly.pdbx_seq_one_letter_code
_entity_poly.pdbx_strand_id
1 'polypeptide(L)'
;MKYIRKSLVFTIIFILLFNLSAFAATNQKSNRSSDFRGLWVATVVNIDYPTKPTTDSINLRIEALRILNYAKDTGFNAVFLQVRPTADALYKSKIFPWSKYLTDKQGVAPDGGFDPLEYWVTEAHKRGLELHAWINPYRVTKRSSGEPKHDYASLHSTNPAKIHPEWTVKHSDGNIYFNPGIPEVRQLIVNGIVEIIENYDVDGIHFDDYFYPDKNFDDAQTYKKYNTAGKSLDDWRRDNINTLVRDVYNAIKSRKSNVRFGISPFGIWANKSSNPLGSDTNGLQSYYSHYADSLYWIKNGIIDYIVPQIYWNIGYSVADYKKLSSWWENAVKGTNVDLYIGHAAYKAMDPDPKSPWYGTAEIERQLALNESSNIIKGSIFYNYNSMAKSIALTRAVKAVFEKRDGKLPAVAVKISRPESDITTSMSSFYINGESDPSLPLYLNGKLVENRSPKGYFGVLVPLSVGKNTFTFTQANSSATCTITRTASSGYEKMNAVEIPASSTFPQSQEYRMPGEKITLSCQAPAGATVSVKLNGKTYTMKQTSGPTNPSGLYKATYSVEYTIPSFTGTPRIINLGAPVYTVNYKGTVKSRTAPANIGVIMKGAPYYAEVIYDVIDTYNEPVSGNGAAYELYKGMVDSVTGMTGSYARLSSGQWVYKSRVNIYSLPRPVTPVVRSAAYSAGNDKDVFELTMTLPAAAIVSYDGQKVVLNVSAPASAALPSLPSNSLISSIKYSTSLYSSEYVFTRKDNAVIEGYYIEKTDTGIKLVLKRKPKVQSSTEPLKGITIMLDAGHGGSEPGAIGPLGTRYAEKDINLALAFKLKKELESKGANVLMTRTSDVTISLADRLTASRNARPDMFISLHANSMPDDVDISKISGFAVFYREALSKPVAQLVYNAVIKEHGKNKHGVNKKNFYVTRNTWVPSFLIESDFVPNPTAFEWLTNEAEQTKLAKTIASAIVQYYMQ
;
A
#
# COMPACT_ATOMS: atom_id res chain seq x y z
N MET A 1 -53.84 24.88 -37.66
CA MET A 1 -53.70 25.74 -36.46
C MET A 1 -53.43 24.94 -35.16
N LYS A 2 -52.51 23.95 -35.18
CA LYS A 2 -52.21 23.08 -34.01
C LYS A 2 -50.72 22.84 -33.72
N TYR A 3 -49.80 23.45 -34.47
CA TYR A 3 -48.35 23.25 -34.30
C TYR A 3 -47.58 24.50 -33.83
N ILE A 4 -48.23 25.67 -33.71
CA ILE A 4 -47.57 26.92 -33.28
C ILE A 4 -47.62 27.12 -31.75
N ARG A 5 -48.48 26.38 -31.03
CA ARG A 5 -48.65 26.56 -29.57
C ARG A 5 -47.67 25.77 -28.69
N LYS A 6 -46.95 24.76 -29.21
CA LYS A 6 -45.98 23.99 -28.40
C LYS A 6 -44.57 24.58 -28.40
N SER A 7 -44.17 25.30 -29.45
CA SER A 7 -42.84 25.94 -29.53
C SER A 7 -42.77 27.22 -28.70
N LEU A 8 -43.87 27.99 -28.63
CA LEU A 8 -43.90 29.25 -27.86
C LEU A 8 -43.86 29.01 -26.34
N VAL A 9 -44.44 27.92 -25.86
CA VAL A 9 -44.42 27.55 -24.42
C VAL A 9 -43.04 27.04 -23.99
N PHE A 10 -42.32 26.32 -24.86
CA PHE A 10 -40.95 25.90 -24.57
C PHE A 10 -39.95 27.07 -24.57
N THR A 11 -40.10 28.04 -25.48
CA THR A 11 -39.24 29.24 -25.52
C THR A 11 -39.51 30.18 -24.34
N ILE A 12 -40.78 30.33 -23.92
CA ILE A 12 -41.14 31.16 -22.74
C ILE A 12 -40.66 30.48 -21.44
N ILE A 13 -40.72 29.16 -21.31
CA ILE A 13 -40.18 28.44 -20.14
C ILE A 13 -38.64 28.48 -20.12
N PHE A 14 -37.97 28.42 -21.27
CA PHE A 14 -36.50 28.55 -21.33
C PHE A 14 -36.03 29.98 -21.00
N ILE A 15 -36.77 31.01 -21.43
CA ILE A 15 -36.46 32.41 -21.10
C ILE A 15 -36.82 32.73 -19.64
N LEU A 16 -37.88 32.17 -19.06
CA LEU A 16 -38.16 32.30 -17.63
C LEU A 16 -37.14 31.56 -16.76
N LEU A 17 -36.66 30.37 -17.16
CA LEU A 17 -35.62 29.62 -16.43
C LEU A 17 -34.23 30.29 -16.51
N PHE A 18 -33.88 30.93 -17.62
CA PHE A 18 -32.67 31.74 -17.74
C PHE A 18 -32.75 33.03 -16.91
N ASN A 19 -33.91 33.69 -16.86
CA ASN A 19 -34.09 34.89 -16.03
C ASN A 19 -34.19 34.56 -14.52
N LEU A 20 -34.75 33.42 -14.13
CA LEU A 20 -34.74 32.96 -12.72
C LEU A 20 -33.34 32.54 -12.24
N SER A 21 -32.48 32.06 -13.14
CA SER A 21 -31.08 31.74 -12.84
C SER A 21 -30.20 33.01 -12.79
N ALA A 22 -30.52 34.04 -13.59
CA ALA A 22 -29.84 35.33 -13.55
C ALA A 22 -30.23 36.18 -12.33
N PHE A 23 -31.47 36.10 -11.85
CA PHE A 23 -31.91 36.79 -10.62
C PHE A 23 -31.50 36.08 -9.32
N ALA A 24 -31.23 34.77 -9.35
CA ALA A 24 -30.69 34.05 -8.19
C ALA A 24 -29.18 34.25 -7.99
N ALA A 25 -28.46 34.69 -9.03
CA ALA A 25 -27.00 34.86 -9.00
C ALA A 25 -26.53 36.22 -8.44
N THR A 26 -27.41 37.19 -8.19
CA THR A 26 -27.02 38.55 -7.74
C THR A 26 -27.35 38.86 -6.29
N ASN A 27 -27.68 37.85 -5.45
CA ASN A 27 -27.96 38.10 -4.03
C ASN A 27 -27.47 37.00 -3.05
N GLN A 28 -26.46 36.22 -3.44
CA GLN A 28 -25.66 35.49 -2.44
C GLN A 28 -24.47 36.36 -2.01
N LYS A 29 -24.73 37.42 -1.21
CA LYS A 29 -23.70 37.81 -0.23
C LYS A 29 -23.57 36.62 0.71
N SER A 30 -22.36 36.08 0.87
CA SER A 30 -22.10 34.94 1.74
C SER A 30 -22.77 35.17 3.09
N ASN A 31 -23.61 34.23 3.52
CA ASN A 31 -23.97 34.16 4.93
C ASN A 31 -22.65 34.02 5.69
N ARG A 32 -22.39 34.95 6.63
CA ARG A 32 -21.17 34.97 7.45
C ARG A 32 -20.83 33.54 7.90
N SER A 33 -19.71 33.01 7.42
CA SER A 33 -19.31 31.66 7.81
C SER A 33 -18.98 31.66 9.29
N SER A 34 -19.61 30.76 10.06
CA SER A 34 -19.25 30.51 11.46
C SER A 34 -17.89 29.79 11.60
N ASP A 35 -17.30 29.34 10.49
CA ASP A 35 -15.98 28.72 10.39
C ASP A 35 -15.15 29.46 9.33
N PHE A 36 -14.41 30.48 9.77
CA PHE A 36 -13.59 31.33 8.91
C PHE A 36 -12.25 30.67 8.60
N ARG A 37 -11.90 30.56 7.31
CA ARG A 37 -10.73 29.82 6.80
C ARG A 37 -9.93 30.72 5.88
N GLY A 38 -8.99 31.46 6.45
CA GLY A 38 -8.23 32.50 5.76
C GLY A 38 -6.83 32.06 5.30
N LEU A 39 -6.37 32.67 4.22
CA LEU A 39 -5.00 32.50 3.70
C LEU A 39 -4.35 33.87 3.44
N TRP A 40 -3.21 34.15 4.08
CA TRP A 40 -2.43 35.35 3.78
C TRP A 40 -1.62 35.20 2.49
N VAL A 41 -1.66 36.24 1.67
CA VAL A 41 -0.90 36.39 0.42
C VAL A 41 -0.09 37.69 0.50
N ALA A 42 1.17 37.55 0.90
CA ALA A 42 2.11 38.65 1.09
C ALA A 42 2.77 39.06 -0.24
N THR A 43 2.86 40.36 -0.47
CA THR A 43 3.41 40.93 -1.71
C THR A 43 4.72 41.66 -1.49
N VAL A 44 4.97 42.11 -0.25
CA VAL A 44 6.26 42.64 0.17
C VAL A 44 7.37 41.64 -0.14
N VAL A 45 8.45 42.10 -0.76
CA VAL A 45 9.59 41.29 -1.23
C VAL A 45 9.18 40.03 -2.00
N ASN A 46 8.02 40.06 -2.67
CA ASN A 46 7.51 38.98 -3.51
C ASN A 46 7.38 37.64 -2.75
N ILE A 47 6.97 37.68 -1.47
CA ILE A 47 6.84 36.49 -0.62
C ILE A 47 5.88 35.47 -1.24
N ASP A 48 4.70 35.90 -1.70
CA ASP A 48 3.66 35.05 -2.31
C ASP A 48 3.25 35.52 -3.71
N TYR A 49 3.05 36.82 -3.92
CA TYR A 49 2.56 37.37 -5.17
C TYR A 49 3.10 38.78 -5.51
N PRO A 50 3.42 39.05 -6.79
CA PRO A 50 3.75 38.06 -7.80
C PRO A 50 5.06 37.36 -7.42
N THR A 51 5.30 36.16 -7.95
CA THR A 51 6.51 35.38 -7.66
C THR A 51 7.78 36.13 -8.09
N LYS A 52 7.67 36.93 -9.15
CA LYS A 52 8.67 37.91 -9.58
C LYS A 52 7.96 39.16 -10.09
N PRO A 53 8.53 40.37 -9.91
CA PRO A 53 7.96 41.57 -10.51
C PRO A 53 7.92 41.48 -12.04
N THR A 54 6.84 41.96 -12.66
CA THR A 54 6.63 41.97 -14.11
C THR A 54 5.52 42.97 -14.50
N THR A 55 5.64 43.61 -15.66
CA THR A 55 4.55 44.41 -16.25
C THR A 55 3.53 43.55 -17.01
N ASP A 56 3.86 42.29 -17.31
CA ASP A 56 3.00 41.38 -18.07
C ASP A 56 1.74 41.01 -17.30
N SER A 57 0.62 41.63 -17.68
CA SER A 57 -0.67 41.40 -17.05
C SER A 57 -1.17 39.96 -17.20
N ILE A 58 -0.75 39.21 -18.21
CA ILE A 58 -1.15 37.81 -18.40
C ILE A 58 -0.52 36.96 -17.28
N ASN A 59 0.78 37.13 -17.02
CA ASN A 59 1.46 36.40 -15.94
C ASN A 59 0.87 36.74 -14.58
N LEU A 60 0.60 38.02 -14.31
CA LEU A 60 -0.02 38.47 -13.07
C LEU A 60 -1.41 37.85 -12.86
N ARG A 61 -2.21 37.72 -13.93
CA ARG A 61 -3.53 37.04 -13.89
C ARG A 61 -3.40 35.55 -13.62
N ILE A 62 -2.47 34.87 -14.29
CA ILE A 62 -2.24 33.43 -14.11
C ILE A 62 -1.84 33.12 -12.67
N GLU A 63 -0.92 33.90 -12.10
CA GLU A 63 -0.48 33.70 -10.73
C GLU A 63 -1.60 33.98 -9.71
N ALA A 64 -2.40 35.03 -9.93
CA ALA A 64 -3.57 35.30 -9.10
C ALA A 64 -4.59 34.15 -9.12
N LEU A 65 -4.92 33.65 -10.32
CA LEU A 65 -5.82 32.51 -10.48
C LEU A 65 -5.27 31.24 -9.83
N ARG A 66 -3.95 31.00 -9.90
CA ARG A 66 -3.30 29.86 -9.24
C ARG A 66 -3.52 29.90 -7.73
N ILE A 67 -3.36 31.07 -7.12
CA ILE A 67 -3.54 31.26 -5.67
C ILE A 67 -5.01 31.11 -5.27
N LEU A 68 -5.93 31.73 -6.02
CA LEU A 68 -7.36 31.66 -5.74
C LEU A 68 -7.94 30.25 -5.96
N ASN A 69 -7.51 29.54 -7.01
CA ASN A 69 -7.88 28.14 -7.22
C ASN A 69 -7.36 27.27 -6.08
N TYR A 70 -6.09 27.46 -5.68
CA TYR A 70 -5.52 26.75 -4.54
C TYR A 70 -6.36 26.96 -3.26
N ALA A 71 -6.73 28.20 -2.95
CA ALA A 71 -7.55 28.52 -1.79
C ALA A 71 -8.88 27.75 -1.82
N LYS A 72 -9.62 27.83 -2.94
CA LYS A 72 -10.88 27.11 -3.14
C LYS A 72 -10.71 25.59 -3.02
N ASP A 73 -9.75 25.01 -3.72
CA ASP A 73 -9.56 23.55 -3.84
C ASP A 73 -9.09 22.89 -2.54
N THR A 74 -8.53 23.69 -1.64
CA THR A 74 -8.05 23.25 -0.32
C THR A 74 -9.02 23.60 0.81
N GLY A 75 -10.17 24.21 0.49
CA GLY A 75 -11.26 24.46 1.43
C GLY A 75 -11.19 25.79 2.18
N PHE A 76 -10.27 26.69 1.82
CA PHE A 76 -10.29 28.07 2.30
C PHE A 76 -11.51 28.81 1.75
N ASN A 77 -12.01 29.78 2.51
CA ASN A 77 -13.14 30.63 2.13
C ASN A 77 -12.79 32.12 2.13
N ALA A 78 -11.56 32.51 2.49
CA ALA A 78 -11.11 33.89 2.42
C ALA A 78 -9.61 34.03 2.08
N VAL A 79 -9.26 35.10 1.38
CA VAL A 79 -7.87 35.47 1.03
C VAL A 79 -7.56 36.89 1.51
N PHE A 80 -6.38 37.05 2.12
CA PHE A 80 -5.87 38.32 2.62
C PHE A 80 -4.72 38.78 1.73
N LEU A 81 -5.03 39.58 0.71
CA LEU A 81 -4.06 40.05 -0.28
C LEU A 81 -3.39 41.33 0.20
N GLN A 82 -2.06 41.36 0.29
CA GLN A 82 -1.33 42.56 0.64
C GLN A 82 -1.34 43.58 -0.52
N VAL A 83 -2.20 44.58 -0.43
CA VAL A 83 -2.38 45.60 -1.48
C VAL A 83 -1.53 46.86 -1.25
N ARG A 84 -1.04 47.07 -0.02
CA ARG A 84 -0.15 48.17 0.35
C ARG A 84 0.98 47.71 1.26
N PRO A 85 2.10 47.21 0.70
CA PRO A 85 3.23 46.71 1.47
C PRO A 85 4.18 47.80 2.02
N THR A 86 4.46 48.86 1.26
CA THR A 86 5.46 49.91 1.60
C THR A 86 5.06 51.29 1.04
N ALA A 87 4.01 51.90 1.58
CA ALA A 87 3.49 53.21 1.15
C ALA A 87 3.28 53.32 -0.38
N ASP A 88 2.80 52.24 -0.98
CA ASP A 88 2.57 52.04 -2.41
C ASP A 88 1.30 51.21 -2.64
N ALA A 89 0.87 51.05 -3.89
CA ALA A 89 -0.39 50.40 -4.23
C ALA A 89 -0.24 49.30 -5.28
N LEU A 90 -0.87 48.14 -5.04
CA LEU A 90 -1.11 47.10 -6.04
C LEU A 90 -2.49 47.27 -6.72
N TYR A 91 -2.93 48.52 -6.83
CA TYR A 91 -4.21 48.94 -7.39
C TYR A 91 -4.06 50.36 -7.93
N LYS A 92 -5.00 50.79 -8.78
CA LYS A 92 -4.98 52.15 -9.30
C LYS A 92 -5.33 53.13 -8.18
N SER A 93 -4.34 53.92 -7.75
CA SER A 93 -4.46 54.91 -6.67
C SER A 93 -4.12 56.31 -7.16
N LYS A 94 -4.85 57.31 -6.67
CA LYS A 94 -4.54 58.74 -6.81
C LYS A 94 -3.63 59.25 -5.70
N ILE A 95 -3.43 58.46 -4.64
CA ILE A 95 -2.71 58.84 -3.42
C ILE A 95 -1.32 58.20 -3.39
N PHE A 96 -1.25 56.89 -3.64
CA PHE A 96 -0.02 56.11 -3.55
C PHE A 96 0.47 55.69 -4.94
N PRO A 97 1.79 55.70 -5.19
CA PRO A 97 2.33 55.21 -6.45
C PRO A 97 2.19 53.69 -6.57
N TRP A 98 2.19 53.17 -7.80
CA TRP A 98 2.25 51.73 -8.06
C TRP A 98 3.41 51.06 -7.32
N SER A 99 3.16 49.88 -6.76
CA SER A 99 4.14 49.15 -5.95
C SER A 99 5.29 48.61 -6.79
N LYS A 100 6.51 48.77 -6.27
CA LYS A 100 7.70 48.17 -6.89
C LYS A 100 7.65 46.63 -6.89
N TYR A 101 6.94 46.00 -5.95
CA TYR A 101 6.87 44.53 -5.93
C TYR A 101 6.02 43.98 -7.07
N LEU A 102 5.23 44.83 -7.74
CA LEU A 102 4.47 44.45 -8.91
C LEU A 102 5.34 44.48 -10.17
N THR A 103 6.13 45.54 -10.39
CA THR A 103 6.79 45.84 -11.68
C THR A 103 8.29 46.16 -11.59
N ASP A 104 8.92 45.88 -10.45
CA ASP A 104 10.33 46.16 -10.08
C ASP A 104 10.64 47.65 -9.84
N LYS A 105 9.77 48.55 -10.31
CA LYS A 105 9.95 50.00 -10.18
C LYS A 105 8.69 50.68 -9.65
N GLN A 106 8.84 51.41 -8.54
CA GLN A 106 7.73 52.15 -7.96
C GLN A 106 7.21 53.22 -8.94
N GLY A 107 5.88 53.33 -9.06
CA GLY A 107 5.19 54.24 -9.96
C GLY A 107 4.90 53.67 -11.36
N VAL A 108 5.40 52.47 -11.70
CA VAL A 108 5.13 51.81 -12.98
C VAL A 108 3.93 50.87 -12.87
N ALA A 109 2.91 51.11 -13.70
CA ALA A 109 1.71 50.29 -13.80
C ALA A 109 1.97 49.00 -14.62
N PRO A 110 1.16 47.95 -14.44
CA PRO A 110 1.12 46.81 -15.37
C PRO A 110 0.62 47.19 -16.77
N ASP A 111 0.99 46.39 -17.77
CA ASP A 111 0.64 46.59 -19.17
C ASP A 111 -0.86 46.38 -19.43
N GLY A 112 -1.37 47.04 -20.48
CA GLY A 112 -2.74 46.84 -20.96
C GLY A 112 -3.83 47.39 -20.03
N GLY A 113 -3.49 48.30 -19.11
CA GLY A 113 -4.46 48.91 -18.19
C GLY A 113 -4.96 47.97 -17.09
N PHE A 114 -4.21 46.90 -16.79
CA PHE A 114 -4.58 45.92 -15.79
C PHE A 114 -4.54 46.48 -14.37
N ASP A 115 -5.68 46.43 -13.68
CA ASP A 115 -5.78 46.67 -12.24
C ASP A 115 -5.77 45.33 -11.48
N PRO A 116 -4.73 45.04 -10.68
CA PRO A 116 -4.64 43.78 -9.95
C PRO A 116 -5.75 43.63 -8.91
N LEU A 117 -6.06 44.65 -8.11
CA LEU A 117 -7.03 44.50 -7.01
C LEU A 117 -8.44 44.25 -7.54
N GLU A 118 -8.86 44.96 -8.58
CA GLU A 118 -10.14 44.71 -9.24
C GLU A 118 -10.26 43.26 -9.74
N TYR A 119 -9.19 42.75 -10.37
CA TYR A 119 -9.15 41.38 -10.87
C TYR A 119 -9.19 40.35 -9.74
N TRP A 120 -8.41 40.56 -8.68
CA TRP A 120 -8.37 39.67 -7.53
C TRP A 120 -9.72 39.58 -6.82
N VAL A 121 -10.40 40.71 -6.60
CA VAL A 121 -11.76 40.74 -6.01
C VAL A 121 -12.72 39.95 -6.89
N THR A 122 -12.77 40.28 -8.19
CA THR A 122 -13.68 39.65 -9.14
C THR A 122 -13.50 38.13 -9.21
N GLU A 123 -12.25 37.66 -9.29
CA GLU A 123 -11.95 36.24 -9.42
C GLU A 123 -12.07 35.47 -8.09
N ALA A 124 -11.89 36.12 -6.94
CA ALA A 124 -12.16 35.54 -5.62
C ALA A 124 -13.66 35.28 -5.47
N HIS A 125 -14.51 36.27 -5.76
CA HIS A 125 -15.96 36.13 -5.65
C HIS A 125 -16.54 35.06 -6.57
N LYS A 126 -16.05 34.92 -7.82
CA LYS A 126 -16.43 33.82 -8.72
C LYS A 126 -16.15 32.42 -8.14
N ARG A 127 -15.27 32.33 -7.16
CA ARG A 127 -14.88 31.09 -6.47
C ARG A 127 -15.56 30.90 -5.12
N GLY A 128 -16.40 31.85 -4.71
CA GLY A 128 -17.01 31.87 -3.38
C GLY A 128 -16.01 32.21 -2.27
N LEU A 129 -14.94 32.93 -2.59
CA LEU A 129 -13.92 33.38 -1.63
C LEU A 129 -14.16 34.85 -1.28
N GLU A 130 -14.08 35.18 0.01
CA GLU A 130 -13.96 36.58 0.45
C GLU A 130 -12.55 37.12 0.18
N LEU A 131 -12.43 38.41 -0.15
CA LEU A 131 -11.15 39.10 -0.32
C LEU A 131 -11.01 40.26 0.66
N HIS A 132 -10.00 40.16 1.51
CA HIS A 132 -9.60 41.18 2.46
C HIS A 132 -8.35 41.91 1.97
N ALA A 133 -8.45 43.22 1.75
CA ALA A 133 -7.32 44.07 1.37
C ALA A 133 -6.41 44.31 2.59
N TRP A 134 -5.23 43.70 2.58
CA TRP A 134 -4.22 43.82 3.61
C TRP A 134 -3.28 45.01 3.35
N ILE A 135 -3.16 45.86 4.36
CA ILE A 135 -2.41 47.11 4.34
C ILE A 135 -1.41 47.14 5.48
N ASN A 136 -0.17 47.53 5.20
CA ASN A 136 0.74 48.02 6.22
C ASN A 136 0.53 49.53 6.41
N PRO A 137 0.19 50.01 7.63
CA PRO A 137 -0.18 51.41 7.84
C PRO A 137 0.97 52.41 7.63
N TYR A 138 2.13 52.15 8.22
CA TYR A 138 3.18 53.16 8.42
C TYR A 138 4.50 52.86 7.70
N ARG A 139 4.74 51.65 7.22
CA ARG A 139 5.99 51.32 6.54
C ARG A 139 6.10 52.08 5.21
N VAL A 140 7.20 52.81 5.02
CA VAL A 140 7.51 53.51 3.76
C VAL A 140 8.56 52.75 2.97
N THR A 141 9.61 52.27 3.63
CA THR A 141 10.65 51.46 2.97
C THR A 141 10.84 50.12 3.68
N LYS A 142 11.29 49.11 2.92
CA LYS A 142 11.74 47.83 3.45
C LYS A 142 13.09 47.47 2.83
N ARG A 143 14.14 47.52 3.64
CA ARG A 143 15.49 47.07 3.29
C ARG A 143 15.49 45.56 3.12
N SER A 144 16.17 45.09 2.08
CA SER A 144 16.45 43.68 1.82
C SER A 144 17.94 43.49 1.54
N SER A 145 18.40 42.24 1.49
CA SER A 145 19.79 41.94 1.09
C SER A 145 20.10 42.37 -0.34
N GLY A 146 19.11 42.34 -1.24
CA GLY A 146 19.23 42.77 -2.63
C GLY A 146 19.14 44.28 -2.83
N GLU A 147 18.59 45.02 -1.87
CA GLU A 147 18.46 46.49 -1.92
C GLU A 147 18.90 47.12 -0.58
N PRO A 148 20.22 47.22 -0.32
CA PRO A 148 20.73 47.68 0.97
C PRO A 148 20.61 49.20 1.19
N LYS A 149 20.33 49.99 0.15
CA LYS A 149 20.18 51.46 0.19
C LYS A 149 18.79 51.87 -0.33
N HIS A 150 17.77 51.76 0.53
CA HIS A 150 16.39 52.13 0.20
C HIS A 150 15.98 53.38 1.01
N ASP A 151 16.26 54.57 0.47
CA ASP A 151 16.04 55.89 1.09
C ASP A 151 15.09 56.77 0.24
N TYR A 152 14.90 58.06 0.59
CA TYR A 152 14.01 58.96 -0.14
C TYR A 152 14.33 59.11 -1.64
N ALA A 153 15.60 58.93 -2.04
CA ALA A 153 15.98 59.00 -3.46
C ALA A 153 15.35 57.85 -4.25
N SER A 154 15.17 56.68 -3.61
CA SER A 154 14.56 55.50 -4.21
C SER A 154 13.03 55.54 -4.31
N LEU A 155 12.36 56.52 -3.69
CA LEU A 155 10.91 56.68 -3.77
C LEU A 155 10.50 57.42 -5.06
N HIS A 156 9.36 57.04 -5.63
CA HIS A 156 8.75 57.74 -6.76
C HIS A 156 8.40 59.19 -6.36
N SER A 157 8.45 60.13 -7.31
CA SER A 157 8.22 61.57 -7.03
C SER A 157 6.85 61.87 -6.45
N THR A 158 5.85 61.03 -6.75
CA THR A 158 4.48 61.16 -6.21
C THR A 158 4.26 60.42 -4.88
N ASN A 159 5.29 59.77 -4.32
CA ASN A 159 5.15 59.08 -3.04
C ASN A 159 4.90 60.11 -1.92
N PRO A 160 3.85 59.95 -1.08
CA PRO A 160 3.57 60.90 0.00
C PRO A 160 4.74 61.12 0.95
N ALA A 161 5.57 60.11 1.22
CA ALA A 161 6.77 60.24 2.05
C ALA A 161 7.89 61.05 1.40
N LYS A 162 7.89 61.20 0.07
CA LYS A 162 8.85 62.03 -0.66
C LYS A 162 8.34 63.46 -0.83
N ILE A 163 7.03 63.64 -0.97
CA ILE A 163 6.38 64.96 -1.00
C ILE A 163 6.44 65.61 0.38
N HIS A 164 6.20 64.81 1.43
CA HIS A 164 6.18 65.22 2.83
C HIS A 164 7.24 64.47 3.64
N PRO A 165 8.55 64.75 3.45
CA PRO A 165 9.59 64.10 4.25
C PRO A 165 9.44 64.38 5.75
N GLU A 166 8.83 65.52 6.13
CA GLU A 166 8.52 65.88 7.51
C GLU A 166 7.48 64.97 8.17
N TRP A 167 6.77 64.15 7.40
CA TRP A 167 5.82 63.16 7.92
C TRP A 167 6.48 61.84 8.35
N THR A 168 7.79 61.72 8.15
CA THR A 168 8.48 60.44 8.27
C THR A 168 9.64 60.46 9.24
N VAL A 169 9.99 59.28 9.75
CA VAL A 169 11.13 59.03 10.62
C VAL A 169 12.01 57.97 9.95
N LYS A 170 13.29 58.31 9.77
CA LYS A 170 14.31 57.33 9.36
C LYS A 170 14.79 56.61 10.62
N HIS A 171 14.47 55.32 10.71
CA HIS A 171 14.72 54.52 11.89
C HIS A 171 16.09 53.82 11.84
N SER A 172 16.57 53.37 13.00
CA SER A 172 17.89 52.76 13.18
C SER A 172 18.08 51.44 12.43
N ASP A 173 16.98 50.76 12.09
CA ASP A 173 16.97 49.56 11.24
C ASP A 173 17.25 49.86 9.75
N GLY A 174 17.38 51.15 9.40
CA GLY A 174 17.65 51.63 8.05
C GLY A 174 16.40 51.83 7.20
N ASN A 175 15.20 51.66 7.75
CA ASN A 175 13.94 51.91 7.06
C ASN A 175 13.38 53.30 7.39
N ILE A 176 12.42 53.74 6.57
CA ILE A 176 11.64 54.96 6.75
C ILE A 176 10.21 54.53 7.10
N TYR A 177 9.64 55.21 8.09
CA TYR A 177 8.28 55.00 8.55
C TYR A 177 7.54 56.32 8.60
N PHE A 178 6.26 56.34 8.27
CA PHE A 178 5.40 57.46 8.61
C PHE A 178 5.29 57.58 10.13
N ASN A 179 5.28 58.81 10.64
CA ASN A 179 5.19 59.08 12.07
C ASN A 179 3.71 59.01 12.52
N PRO A 180 3.30 58.03 13.35
CA PRO A 180 1.90 57.86 13.74
C PRO A 180 1.34 59.03 14.57
N GLY A 181 2.22 59.82 15.19
CA GLY A 181 1.86 60.98 16.00
C GLY A 181 1.36 62.18 15.21
N ILE A 182 1.58 62.20 13.89
CA ILE A 182 1.16 63.31 13.03
C ILE A 182 -0.29 63.06 12.56
N PRO A 183 -1.25 63.95 12.85
CA PRO A 183 -2.65 63.80 12.42
C PRO A 183 -2.82 63.63 10.91
N GLU A 184 -2.04 64.38 10.12
CA GLU A 184 -2.06 64.35 8.65
C GLU A 184 -1.63 62.98 8.10
N VAL A 185 -0.68 62.29 8.76
CA VAL A 185 -0.31 60.90 8.44
C VAL A 185 -1.46 59.93 8.68
N ARG A 186 -2.17 60.07 9.82
CA ARG A 186 -3.34 59.21 10.09
C ARG A 186 -4.44 59.45 9.07
N GLN A 187 -4.68 60.71 8.70
CA GLN A 187 -5.65 61.06 7.67
C GLN A 187 -5.25 60.52 6.28
N LEU A 188 -3.96 60.54 5.93
CA LEU A 188 -3.45 59.93 4.69
C LEU A 188 -3.80 58.43 4.62
N ILE A 189 -3.63 57.70 5.73
CA ILE A 189 -3.94 56.27 5.80
C ILE A 189 -5.45 56.03 5.69
N VAL A 190 -6.25 56.82 6.40
CA VAL A 190 -7.73 56.78 6.30
C VAL A 190 -8.17 57.04 4.86
N ASN A 191 -7.62 58.05 4.19
CA ASN A 191 -7.97 58.40 2.81
C ASN A 191 -7.61 57.27 1.84
N GLY A 192 -6.46 56.60 2.01
CA GLY A 192 -6.10 55.44 1.19
C GLY A 192 -7.06 54.26 1.35
N ILE A 193 -7.54 54.02 2.57
CA ILE A 193 -8.54 52.97 2.82
C ILE A 193 -9.89 53.33 2.23
N VAL A 194 -10.30 54.59 2.36
CA VAL A 194 -11.50 55.13 1.73
C VAL A 194 -11.44 54.95 0.21
N GLU A 195 -10.31 55.27 -0.41
CA GLU A 195 -10.10 55.05 -1.85
C GLU A 195 -10.28 53.57 -2.23
N ILE A 196 -9.80 52.64 -1.42
CA ILE A 196 -9.98 51.21 -1.68
C ILE A 196 -11.46 50.82 -1.59
N ILE A 197 -12.13 51.13 -0.48
CA ILE A 197 -13.51 50.67 -0.29
C ILE A 197 -14.49 51.35 -1.24
N GLU A 198 -14.21 52.57 -1.71
CA GLU A 198 -15.07 53.25 -2.69
C GLU A 198 -14.91 52.69 -4.11
N ASN A 199 -13.70 52.24 -4.48
CA ASN A 199 -13.41 51.80 -5.85
C ASN A 199 -13.45 50.28 -6.05
N TYR A 200 -13.32 49.47 -4.99
CA TYR A 200 -13.26 48.01 -5.09
C TYR A 200 -14.28 47.35 -4.15
N ASP A 201 -14.84 46.21 -4.57
CA ASP A 201 -15.81 45.43 -3.79
C ASP A 201 -15.11 44.45 -2.83
N VAL A 202 -14.20 44.97 -1.99
CA VAL A 202 -13.51 44.16 -0.99
C VAL A 202 -14.46 43.78 0.16
N ASP A 203 -14.29 42.57 0.70
CA ASP A 203 -15.08 42.08 1.84
C ASP A 203 -14.55 42.61 3.18
N GLY A 204 -13.27 42.98 3.21
CA GLY A 204 -12.65 43.56 4.39
C GLY A 204 -11.37 44.35 4.14
N ILE A 205 -11.01 45.14 5.13
CA ILE A 205 -9.71 45.78 5.32
C ILE A 205 -8.99 45.04 6.45
N HIS A 206 -7.70 44.80 6.25
CA HIS A 206 -6.87 44.07 7.18
C HIS A 206 -5.56 44.81 7.47
N PHE A 207 -5.24 45.04 8.74
CA PHE A 207 -3.89 45.42 9.15
C PHE A 207 -3.17 44.21 9.74
N ASP A 208 -1.85 44.13 9.50
CA ASP A 208 -0.98 43.18 10.18
C ASP A 208 -0.45 43.76 11.50
N ASP A 209 0.73 43.31 11.92
CA ASP A 209 1.31 43.53 13.24
C ASP A 209 2.22 44.77 13.34
N TYR A 210 2.42 45.50 12.23
CA TYR A 210 3.37 46.61 12.18
C TYR A 210 2.73 47.97 12.45
N PHE A 211 2.99 48.50 13.65
CA PHE A 211 2.61 49.85 14.08
C PHE A 211 3.86 50.74 14.21
N TYR A 212 4.30 51.06 15.43
CA TYR A 212 5.65 51.56 15.64
C TYR A 212 6.66 50.41 15.47
N PRO A 213 7.86 50.66 14.90
CA PRO A 213 8.84 49.61 14.66
C PRO A 213 9.46 49.05 15.95
N ASP A 214 9.75 49.92 16.92
CA ASP A 214 10.09 49.58 18.30
C ASP A 214 9.94 50.82 19.21
N LYS A 215 10.42 50.73 20.47
CA LYS A 215 10.38 51.82 21.46
C LYS A 215 11.27 53.02 21.13
N ASN A 216 12.30 52.84 20.31
CA ASN A 216 13.31 53.83 19.94
C ASN A 216 12.91 54.55 18.64
N PHE A 217 11.81 55.28 18.69
CA PHE A 217 11.32 56.07 17.56
C PHE A 217 11.59 57.57 17.77
N ASP A 218 12.15 58.25 16.76
CA ASP A 218 12.50 59.67 16.87
C ASP A 218 11.28 60.57 16.56
N ASP A 219 10.39 60.68 17.54
CA ASP A 219 9.18 61.49 17.47
C ASP A 219 9.10 62.56 18.58
N ALA A 220 10.22 62.93 19.21
CA ALA A 220 10.25 63.86 20.33
C ALA A 220 9.63 65.24 19.98
N GLN A 221 9.89 65.74 18.76
CA GLN A 221 9.29 66.99 18.30
C GLN A 221 7.78 66.85 18.02
N THR A 222 7.37 65.74 17.42
CA THR A 222 5.96 65.42 17.18
C THR A 222 5.21 65.27 18.51
N TYR A 223 5.80 64.59 19.49
CA TYR A 223 5.28 64.44 20.84
C TYR A 223 5.08 65.81 21.50
N LYS A 224 6.09 66.68 21.48
CA LYS A 224 5.98 68.04 22.03
C LYS A 224 4.88 68.86 21.35
N LYS A 225 4.71 68.71 20.03
CA LYS A 225 3.74 69.47 19.24
C LYS A 225 2.30 68.99 19.45
N TYR A 226 2.06 67.69 19.49
CA TYR A 226 0.72 67.11 19.42
C TYR A 226 0.22 66.46 20.71
N ASN A 227 1.05 66.34 21.76
CA ASN A 227 0.62 65.82 23.07
C ASN A 227 -0.03 66.92 23.95
N THR A 228 -1.15 67.48 23.50
CA THR A 228 -1.88 68.53 24.22
C THR A 228 -2.52 68.04 25.53
N ALA A 229 -2.75 66.73 25.65
CA ALA A 229 -3.35 66.09 26.82
C ALA A 229 -2.34 65.71 27.92
N GLY A 230 -1.04 65.98 27.74
CA GLY A 230 -0.01 65.71 28.75
C GLY A 230 0.18 64.22 29.09
N LYS A 231 -0.13 63.31 28.15
CA LYS A 231 0.04 61.86 28.33
C LYS A 231 1.52 61.50 28.45
N SER A 232 1.85 60.38 29.07
CA SER A 232 3.22 59.82 28.97
C SER A 232 3.56 59.50 27.50
N LEU A 233 4.84 59.43 27.13
CA LEU A 233 5.24 59.13 25.76
C LEU A 233 4.64 57.80 25.27
N ASP A 234 4.70 56.76 26.09
CA ASP A 234 4.17 55.44 25.74
C ASP A 234 2.64 55.44 25.60
N ASP A 235 1.92 56.13 26.48
CA ASP A 235 0.45 56.26 26.38
C ASP A 235 0.04 57.10 25.18
N TRP A 236 0.78 58.17 24.89
CA TRP A 236 0.56 59.00 23.72
C TRP A 236 0.78 58.20 22.43
N ARG A 237 1.84 57.39 22.35
CA ARG A 237 2.08 56.52 21.19
C ARG A 237 0.97 55.48 21.01
N ARG A 238 0.51 54.83 22.09
CA ARG A 238 -0.66 53.93 22.02
C ARG A 238 -1.91 54.66 21.55
N ASP A 239 -2.16 55.86 22.07
CA ASP A 239 -3.32 56.67 21.70
C ASP A 239 -3.30 57.12 20.23
N ASN A 240 -2.12 57.37 19.66
CA ASN A 240 -1.97 57.65 18.23
C ASN A 240 -2.43 56.46 17.37
N ILE A 241 -2.06 55.24 17.77
CA ILE A 241 -2.50 54.02 17.09
C ILE A 241 -4.00 53.79 17.29
N ASN A 242 -4.50 53.91 18.53
CA ASN A 242 -5.93 53.78 18.85
C ASN A 242 -6.78 54.77 18.05
N THR A 243 -6.27 56.00 17.87
CA THR A 243 -6.91 57.04 17.06
C THR A 243 -6.98 56.60 15.59
N LEU A 244 -5.89 56.12 14.99
CA LEU A 244 -5.95 55.59 13.62
C LEU A 244 -6.98 54.47 13.50
N VAL A 245 -6.93 53.47 14.39
CA VAL A 245 -7.84 52.32 14.35
C VAL A 245 -9.31 52.76 14.41
N ARG A 246 -9.63 53.67 15.33
CA ARG A 246 -10.97 54.25 15.46
C ARG A 246 -11.40 55.03 14.22
N ASP A 247 -10.52 55.87 13.70
CA ASP A 247 -10.82 56.73 12.54
C ASP A 247 -11.02 55.88 11.27
N VAL A 248 -10.21 54.83 11.10
CA VAL A 248 -10.38 53.84 10.02
C VAL A 248 -11.70 53.10 10.17
N TYR A 249 -12.00 52.58 11.37
CA TYR A 249 -13.26 51.88 11.61
C TYR A 249 -14.47 52.77 11.29
N ASN A 250 -14.49 53.99 11.83
CA ASN A 250 -15.55 54.96 11.58
C ASN A 250 -15.67 55.32 10.09
N ALA A 251 -14.53 55.51 9.40
CA ALA A 251 -14.50 55.81 7.97
C ALA A 251 -15.05 54.66 7.11
N ILE A 252 -14.75 53.41 7.47
CA ILE A 252 -15.31 52.22 6.80
C ILE A 252 -16.80 52.13 7.08
N LYS A 253 -17.22 52.17 8.35
CA LYS A 253 -18.62 51.97 8.74
C LYS A 253 -19.56 53.06 8.22
N SER A 254 -19.08 54.30 8.07
CA SER A 254 -19.85 55.40 7.49
C SER A 254 -20.02 55.31 5.97
N ARG A 255 -19.18 54.57 5.25
CA ARG A 255 -19.21 54.45 3.78
C ARG A 255 -19.75 53.12 3.29
N LYS A 256 -19.24 52.01 3.84
CA LYS A 256 -19.64 50.64 3.52
C LYS A 256 -19.69 49.81 4.78
N SER A 257 -20.85 49.83 5.47
CA SER A 257 -21.05 49.14 6.76
C SER A 257 -20.84 47.62 6.73
N ASN A 258 -20.96 47.00 5.55
CA ASN A 258 -20.72 45.57 5.34
C ASN A 258 -19.23 45.20 5.22
N VAL A 259 -18.33 46.16 4.95
CA VAL A 259 -16.90 45.91 4.88
C VAL A 259 -16.36 45.72 6.30
N ARG A 260 -15.63 44.63 6.51
CA ARG A 260 -15.07 44.29 7.82
C ARG A 260 -13.70 44.93 8.02
N PHE A 261 -13.42 45.45 9.20
CA PHE A 261 -12.10 45.91 9.59
C PHE A 261 -11.52 44.99 10.66
N GLY A 262 -10.32 44.46 10.43
CA GLY A 262 -9.65 43.69 11.46
C GLY A 262 -8.16 43.77 11.39
N ILE A 263 -7.54 43.28 12.46
CA ILE A 263 -6.12 43.49 12.73
C ILE A 263 -5.51 42.17 13.20
N SER A 264 -4.31 41.85 12.70
CA SER A 264 -3.51 40.72 13.14
C SER A 264 -2.31 41.17 13.96
N PRO A 265 -2.45 41.36 15.29
CA PRO A 265 -1.33 41.74 16.15
C PRO A 265 -0.42 40.55 16.47
N PHE A 266 0.74 40.83 17.07
CA PHE A 266 1.56 39.81 17.73
C PHE A 266 0.72 38.99 18.72
N GLY A 267 1.01 37.70 18.85
CA GLY A 267 0.26 36.81 19.73
C GLY A 267 0.35 37.14 21.23
N ILE A 268 1.31 37.97 21.67
CA ILE A 268 1.41 38.46 23.06
C ILE A 268 1.10 39.96 23.09
N TRP A 269 0.02 40.33 23.78
CA TRP A 269 -0.31 41.73 24.08
C TRP A 269 0.62 42.29 25.17
N ALA A 270 0.59 41.69 26.36
CA ALA A 270 1.51 41.94 27.46
C ALA A 270 1.73 40.65 28.26
N ASN A 271 2.88 40.52 28.91
CA ASN A 271 3.17 39.45 29.85
C ASN A 271 2.56 39.78 31.22
N LYS A 272 2.04 38.77 31.91
CA LYS A 272 1.43 38.92 33.25
C LYS A 272 2.37 39.56 34.28
N SER A 273 3.68 39.34 34.14
CA SER A 273 4.71 39.94 34.99
C SER A 273 4.92 41.45 34.76
N SER A 274 4.61 41.95 33.56
CA SER A 274 4.70 43.38 33.22
C SER A 274 3.36 44.11 33.38
N ASN A 275 2.25 43.41 33.13
CA ASN A 275 0.90 43.94 33.26
C ASN A 275 -0.03 42.85 33.82
N PRO A 276 -0.77 43.07 34.92
CA PRO A 276 -1.61 42.05 35.55
C PRO A 276 -2.74 41.51 34.66
N LEU A 277 -3.13 42.25 33.62
CA LEU A 277 -4.11 41.82 32.61
C LEU A 277 -3.49 40.93 31.52
N GLY A 278 -2.16 40.81 31.49
CA GLY A 278 -1.40 40.10 30.47
C GLY A 278 -1.52 38.57 30.53
N SER A 279 -1.05 37.92 29.47
CA SER A 279 -0.99 36.47 29.36
C SER A 279 0.14 35.89 30.22
N ASP A 280 -0.01 34.64 30.67
CA ASP A 280 1.04 33.89 31.38
C ASP A 280 2.16 33.45 30.41
N THR A 281 2.94 34.44 29.98
CA THR A 281 4.01 34.36 28.97
C THR A 281 5.19 35.24 29.38
N ASN A 282 6.33 35.07 28.70
CA ASN A 282 7.56 35.83 28.95
C ASN A 282 8.22 36.35 27.66
N GLY A 283 7.42 36.58 26.61
CA GLY A 283 7.90 36.97 25.27
C GLY A 283 7.87 38.47 25.00
N LEU A 284 8.09 38.85 23.72
CA LEU A 284 7.96 40.23 23.24
C LEU A 284 6.51 40.71 23.39
N GLN A 285 6.31 41.96 23.83
CA GLN A 285 5.00 42.49 24.22
C GLN A 285 4.58 43.61 23.28
N SER A 286 3.54 43.39 22.48
CA SER A 286 3.10 44.40 21.49
C SER A 286 2.62 45.70 22.11
N TYR A 287 2.05 45.67 23.33
CA TYR A 287 1.62 46.86 24.08
C TYR A 287 2.75 47.86 24.36
N TYR A 288 3.98 47.36 24.56
CA TYR A 288 5.15 48.18 24.90
C TYR A 288 6.10 48.37 23.72
N SER A 289 6.28 47.36 22.88
CA SER A 289 7.27 47.42 21.79
C SER A 289 6.73 48.10 20.54
N HIS A 290 5.48 47.84 20.16
CA HIS A 290 4.88 48.39 18.93
C HIS A 290 3.76 49.39 19.23
N TYR A 291 3.48 49.63 20.52
CA TYR A 291 2.38 50.46 21.01
C TYR A 291 1.00 50.04 20.47
N ALA A 292 0.83 48.74 20.27
CA ALA A 292 -0.38 48.13 19.78
C ALA A 292 -1.26 47.67 20.96
N ASP A 293 -2.23 48.50 21.34
CA ASP A 293 -3.15 48.19 22.43
C ASP A 293 -4.39 47.40 21.97
N SER A 294 -4.16 46.15 21.59
CA SER A 294 -5.21 45.29 21.07
C SER A 294 -6.38 45.05 22.02
N LEU A 295 -6.13 45.07 23.33
CA LEU A 295 -7.20 44.94 24.33
C LEU A 295 -8.12 46.17 24.29
N TYR A 296 -7.57 47.38 24.14
CA TYR A 296 -8.37 48.58 23.95
C TYR A 296 -9.24 48.50 22.69
N TRP A 297 -8.69 48.04 21.57
CA TRP A 297 -9.45 47.93 20.31
C TRP A 297 -10.65 46.98 20.45
N ILE A 298 -10.44 45.84 21.12
CA ILE A 298 -11.49 44.85 21.39
C ILE A 298 -12.56 45.45 22.31
N LYS A 299 -12.18 46.01 23.45
CA LYS A 299 -13.14 46.49 24.47
C LYS A 299 -13.97 47.68 24.00
N ASN A 300 -13.43 48.49 23.09
CA ASN A 300 -14.15 49.62 22.51
C ASN A 300 -14.87 49.28 21.19
N GLY A 301 -14.77 48.04 20.69
CA GLY A 301 -15.48 47.60 19.49
C GLY A 301 -15.12 48.40 18.23
N ILE A 302 -13.86 48.82 18.10
CA ILE A 302 -13.35 49.61 16.96
C ILE A 302 -12.64 48.75 15.91
N ILE A 303 -12.93 47.45 15.93
CA ILE A 303 -12.57 46.43 14.94
C ILE A 303 -13.70 45.40 14.91
N ASP A 304 -13.95 44.78 13.75
CA ASP A 304 -14.90 43.68 13.60
C ASP A 304 -14.29 42.31 13.96
N TYR A 305 -12.99 42.13 13.71
CA TYR A 305 -12.29 40.89 14.02
C TYR A 305 -10.83 41.12 14.43
N ILE A 306 -10.27 40.18 15.19
CA ILE A 306 -8.88 40.17 15.59
C ILE A 306 -8.21 38.82 15.30
N VAL A 307 -6.94 38.86 14.89
CA VAL A 307 -6.18 37.68 14.46
C VAL A 307 -4.80 37.61 15.14
N PRO A 308 -4.71 37.28 16.43
CA PRO A 308 -3.42 37.13 17.09
C PRO A 308 -2.54 36.09 16.40
N GLN A 309 -1.29 36.48 16.13
CA GLN A 309 -0.26 35.64 15.53
C GLN A 309 0.35 34.70 16.59
N ILE A 310 -0.33 33.58 16.88
CA ILE A 310 0.13 32.59 17.87
C ILE A 310 1.09 31.59 17.19
N TYR A 311 2.29 32.08 16.85
CA TYR A 311 3.28 31.34 16.06
C TYR A 311 4.21 30.45 16.91
N TRP A 312 3.68 29.89 17.99
CA TRP A 312 4.40 29.00 18.91
C TRP A 312 3.68 27.67 19.02
N ASN A 313 4.40 26.62 19.43
CA ASN A 313 3.83 25.29 19.60
C ASN A 313 3.13 25.16 20.95
N ILE A 314 2.19 24.23 21.06
CA ILE A 314 1.57 23.82 22.31
C ILE A 314 2.67 23.32 23.27
N GLY A 315 2.66 23.85 24.49
CA GLY A 315 3.63 23.53 25.54
C GLY A 315 4.94 24.31 25.48
N TYR A 316 5.09 25.29 24.58
CA TYR A 316 6.29 26.13 24.55
C TYR A 316 6.39 27.01 25.82
N SER A 317 7.48 26.91 26.56
CA SER A 317 7.61 27.48 27.91
C SER A 317 7.50 29.02 27.97
N VAL A 318 7.89 29.73 26.91
CA VAL A 318 7.88 31.21 26.87
C VAL A 318 6.53 31.75 26.40
N ALA A 319 5.87 31.06 25.47
CA ALA A 319 4.68 31.54 24.77
C ALA A 319 3.79 30.36 24.33
N ASP A 320 3.28 29.60 25.29
CA ASP A 320 2.47 28.40 25.02
C ASP A 320 1.21 28.74 24.22
N TYR A 321 1.04 28.10 23.07
CA TYR A 321 -0.13 28.25 22.20
C TYR A 321 -1.45 28.09 22.97
N LYS A 322 -1.54 27.09 23.87
CA LYS A 322 -2.76 26.81 24.62
C LYS A 322 -3.11 27.93 25.60
N LYS A 323 -2.10 28.50 26.27
CA LYS A 323 -2.29 29.62 27.20
C LYS A 323 -2.70 30.89 26.44
N LEU A 324 -2.06 31.14 25.31
CA LEU A 324 -2.35 32.31 24.48
C LEU A 324 -3.74 32.26 23.84
N SER A 325 -4.12 31.13 23.23
CA SER A 325 -5.48 30.95 22.68
C SER A 325 -6.55 31.17 23.75
N SER A 326 -6.39 30.57 24.93
CA SER A 326 -7.30 30.76 26.07
C SER A 326 -7.34 32.23 26.56
N TRP A 327 -6.22 32.94 26.54
CA TRP A 327 -6.18 34.36 26.93
C TRP A 327 -6.93 35.24 25.92
N TRP A 328 -6.74 35.01 24.63
CA TRP A 328 -7.43 35.75 23.57
C TRP A 328 -8.93 35.49 23.55
N GLU A 329 -9.37 34.27 23.84
CA GLU A 329 -10.79 33.97 24.05
C GLU A 329 -11.40 34.86 25.15
N ASN A 330 -10.71 34.99 26.28
CA ASN A 330 -11.16 35.85 27.37
C ASN A 330 -11.12 37.34 27.01
N ALA A 331 -10.18 37.77 26.16
CA ALA A 331 -10.09 39.15 25.70
C ALA A 331 -11.35 39.56 24.90
N VAL A 332 -11.81 38.70 23.98
CA VAL A 332 -12.99 38.96 23.13
C VAL A 332 -14.31 38.58 23.79
N LYS A 333 -14.30 37.79 24.86
CA LYS A 333 -15.52 37.33 25.55
C LYS A 333 -16.41 38.51 25.94
N GLY A 334 -17.69 38.43 25.56
CA GLY A 334 -18.69 39.47 25.82
C GLY A 334 -18.61 40.67 24.88
N THR A 335 -17.79 40.62 23.82
CA THR A 335 -17.74 41.63 22.76
C THR A 335 -18.28 41.08 21.45
N ASN A 336 -18.48 41.95 20.46
CA ASN A 336 -18.87 41.57 19.09
C ASN A 336 -17.66 41.40 18.16
N VAL A 337 -16.44 41.32 18.72
CA VAL A 337 -15.22 41.14 17.93
C VAL A 337 -14.98 39.65 17.71
N ASP A 338 -14.95 39.23 16.44
CA ASP A 338 -14.63 37.86 16.09
C ASP A 338 -13.15 37.54 16.36
N LEU A 339 -12.87 36.38 16.95
CA LEU A 339 -11.52 35.88 17.16
C LEU A 339 -11.18 34.81 16.11
N TYR A 340 -10.15 35.07 15.31
CA TYR A 340 -9.51 34.08 14.45
C TYR A 340 -8.07 33.85 14.93
N ILE A 341 -7.51 32.65 14.76
CA ILE A 341 -6.11 32.40 15.14
C ILE A 341 -5.19 32.42 13.93
N GLY A 342 -4.10 33.17 14.02
CA GLY A 342 -3.01 33.14 13.04
C GLY A 342 -2.10 31.93 13.27
N HIS A 343 -1.97 31.07 12.26
CA HIS A 343 -1.12 29.87 12.29
C HIS A 343 0.18 30.04 11.51
N ALA A 344 1.28 29.57 12.09
CA ALA A 344 2.63 29.61 11.50
C ALA A 344 2.87 28.45 10.53
N ALA A 345 2.16 28.40 9.39
CA ALA A 345 2.34 27.35 8.38
C ALA A 345 3.79 27.23 7.90
N TYR A 346 4.51 28.35 7.84
CA TYR A 346 5.93 28.39 7.46
C TYR A 346 6.87 27.59 8.39
N LYS A 347 6.48 27.32 9.64
CA LYS A 347 7.29 26.52 10.58
C LYS A 347 7.14 25.03 10.39
N ALA A 348 6.01 24.55 9.83
CA ALA A 348 5.71 23.13 9.66
C ALA A 348 6.65 22.39 8.66
N MET A 349 7.58 23.10 8.04
CA MET A 349 8.62 22.54 7.18
C MET A 349 9.98 22.45 7.88
N ASP A 350 10.02 22.44 9.21
CA ASP A 350 11.24 22.25 9.97
C ASP A 350 11.88 20.89 9.58
N PRO A 351 13.15 20.86 9.13
CA PRO A 351 13.78 19.62 8.70
C PRO A 351 14.23 18.73 9.86
N ASP A 352 14.29 19.21 11.11
CA ASP A 352 14.73 18.44 12.27
C ASP A 352 13.59 17.57 12.83
N PRO A 353 13.69 16.22 12.79
CA PRO A 353 12.66 15.32 13.35
C PRO A 353 12.39 15.51 14.84
N LYS A 354 13.26 16.20 15.59
CA LYS A 354 13.07 16.53 17.01
C LYS A 354 12.30 17.83 17.21
N SER A 355 12.17 18.66 16.19
CA SER A 355 11.41 19.90 16.26
C SER A 355 9.94 19.58 16.49
N PRO A 356 9.23 20.29 17.39
CA PRO A 356 7.78 20.18 17.49
C PRO A 356 7.08 20.56 16.18
N TRP A 357 7.77 21.29 15.30
CA TRP A 357 7.26 21.71 14.00
C TRP A 357 7.61 20.76 12.85
N TYR A 358 8.21 19.59 13.14
CA TYR A 358 8.45 18.57 12.13
C TYR A 358 7.14 17.95 11.65
N GLY A 359 6.84 18.13 10.37
CA GLY A 359 5.62 17.60 9.75
C GLY A 359 4.35 18.39 10.12
N THR A 360 3.21 17.70 10.23
CA THR A 360 1.88 18.35 10.37
C THR A 360 1.32 18.32 11.78
N ALA A 361 1.88 17.47 12.65
CA ALA A 361 1.26 17.10 13.92
C ALA A 361 0.95 18.30 14.82
N GLU A 362 1.85 19.30 14.87
CA GLU A 362 1.60 20.50 15.67
C GLU A 362 0.40 21.30 15.17
N ILE A 363 0.29 21.55 13.87
CA ILE A 363 -0.84 22.29 13.29
C ILE A 363 -2.15 21.52 13.51
N GLU A 364 -2.13 20.19 13.35
CA GLU A 364 -3.32 19.36 13.60
C GLU A 364 -3.77 19.43 15.07
N ARG A 365 -2.83 19.42 16.02
CA ARG A 365 -3.14 19.62 17.45
C ARG A 365 -3.70 21.00 17.74
N GLN A 366 -3.16 22.05 17.11
CA GLN A 366 -3.67 23.42 17.26
C GLN A 366 -5.09 23.55 16.72
N LEU A 367 -5.38 22.97 15.54
CA LEU A 367 -6.72 22.99 14.96
C LEU A 367 -7.71 22.21 15.82
N ALA A 368 -7.33 21.04 16.32
CA ALA A 368 -8.17 20.26 17.24
C ALA A 368 -8.43 21.00 18.56
N LEU A 369 -7.44 21.73 19.09
CA LEU A 369 -7.63 22.58 20.26
C LEU A 369 -8.63 23.71 19.97
N ASN A 370 -8.47 24.41 18.85
CA ASN A 370 -9.38 25.48 18.44
C ASN A 370 -10.82 24.96 18.24
N GLU A 371 -11.00 23.73 17.72
CA GLU A 371 -12.32 23.09 17.53
C GLU A 371 -13.07 22.81 18.84
N SER A 372 -12.38 22.74 19.98
CA SER A 372 -13.01 22.60 21.29
C SER A 372 -13.61 23.91 21.82
N SER A 373 -13.35 25.04 21.14
CA SER A 373 -13.84 26.36 21.51
C SER A 373 -15.09 26.76 20.73
N ASN A 374 -16.04 27.38 21.42
CA ASN A 374 -17.16 28.06 20.77
C ASN A 374 -16.90 29.57 20.54
N ILE A 375 -15.78 30.10 21.03
CA ILE A 375 -15.38 31.51 20.90
C ILE A 375 -14.48 31.71 19.68
N ILE A 376 -13.52 30.82 19.45
CA ILE A 376 -12.64 30.88 18.27
C ILE A 376 -13.49 30.57 17.02
N LYS A 377 -13.59 31.53 16.11
CA LYS A 377 -14.45 31.47 14.91
C LYS A 377 -13.71 31.06 13.63
N GLY A 378 -12.42 30.82 13.70
CA GLY A 378 -11.65 30.46 12.51
C GLY A 378 -10.14 30.48 12.66
N SER A 379 -9.49 30.18 11.55
CA SER A 379 -8.03 30.03 11.43
C SER A 379 -7.54 30.73 10.16
N ILE A 380 -6.43 31.45 10.26
CA ILE A 380 -5.78 32.11 9.13
C ILE A 380 -4.32 31.65 9.07
N PHE A 381 -3.87 31.20 7.89
CA PHE A 381 -2.56 30.58 7.73
C PHE A 381 -1.57 31.52 7.09
N TYR A 382 -0.45 31.76 7.77
CA TYR A 382 0.69 32.50 7.22
C TYR A 382 1.72 31.49 6.70
N ASN A 383 1.85 31.30 5.39
CA ASN A 383 1.22 32.01 4.25
C ASN A 383 0.99 31.08 3.04
N TYR A 384 0.49 31.63 1.92
CA TYR A 384 0.23 30.88 0.68
C TYR A 384 1.40 30.01 0.24
N ASN A 385 2.60 30.56 0.04
CA ASN A 385 3.74 29.80 -0.46
C ASN A 385 4.18 28.74 0.55
N SER A 386 4.07 28.98 1.85
CA SER A 386 4.38 27.96 2.87
C SER A 386 3.42 26.78 2.78
N MET A 387 2.13 27.08 2.65
CA MET A 387 1.10 26.08 2.46
C MET A 387 1.32 25.31 1.14
N ALA A 388 1.48 26.02 0.02
CA ALA A 388 1.64 25.43 -1.31
C ALA A 388 2.94 24.60 -1.47
N LYS A 389 4.03 24.96 -0.79
CA LYS A 389 5.27 24.18 -0.77
C LYS A 389 5.15 22.89 0.05
N SER A 390 4.35 22.90 1.11
CA SER A 390 4.12 21.73 1.96
C SER A 390 2.84 20.99 1.56
N ILE A 391 3.01 20.00 0.67
CA ILE A 391 1.91 19.12 0.26
C ILE A 391 1.29 18.40 1.48
N ALA A 392 2.11 17.96 2.44
CA ALA A 392 1.62 17.28 3.64
C ALA A 392 0.74 18.21 4.49
N LEU A 393 1.19 19.44 4.73
CA LEU A 393 0.42 20.43 5.49
C LEU A 393 -0.88 20.82 4.78
N THR A 394 -0.82 21.08 3.47
CA THR A 394 -2.01 21.37 2.66
C THR A 394 -3.07 20.29 2.84
N ARG A 395 -2.66 19.02 2.82
CA ARG A 395 -3.56 17.86 2.94
C ARG A 395 -4.14 17.73 4.35
N ALA A 396 -3.32 17.90 5.39
CA ALA A 396 -3.79 17.87 6.77
C ALA A 396 -4.85 18.94 7.05
N VAL A 397 -4.60 20.17 6.62
CA VAL A 397 -5.54 21.30 6.77
C VAL A 397 -6.82 21.06 5.96
N LYS A 398 -6.70 20.61 4.70
CA LYS A 398 -7.85 20.27 3.86
C LYS A 398 -8.73 19.19 4.49
N ALA A 399 -8.15 18.13 5.04
CA ALA A 399 -8.89 17.05 5.67
C ALA A 399 -9.73 17.55 6.86
N VAL A 400 -9.17 18.46 7.66
CA VAL A 400 -9.89 19.12 8.75
C VAL A 400 -11.07 19.93 8.21
N PHE A 401 -10.87 20.73 7.15
CA PHE A 401 -11.94 21.52 6.53
C PHE A 401 -13.04 20.66 5.91
N GLU A 402 -12.70 19.59 5.19
CA GLU A 402 -13.70 18.67 4.62
C GLU A 402 -14.53 17.96 5.70
N LYS A 403 -13.90 17.63 6.84
CA LYS A 403 -14.61 17.11 8.02
C LYS A 403 -15.58 18.15 8.59
N ARG A 404 -15.17 19.42 8.70
CA ARG A 404 -16.05 20.51 9.17
C ARG A 404 -17.21 20.78 8.24
N ASP A 405 -17.03 20.58 6.93
CA ASP A 405 -18.08 20.70 5.92
C ASP A 405 -19.09 19.54 5.96
N GLY A 406 -18.90 18.53 6.81
CA GLY A 406 -19.83 17.41 6.96
C GLY A 406 -19.89 16.49 5.74
N LYS A 407 -18.85 16.48 4.89
CA LYS A 407 -18.82 15.61 3.70
C LYS A 407 -18.79 14.13 4.11
N LEU A 408 -19.73 13.35 3.57
CA LEU A 408 -19.82 11.90 3.77
C LEU A 408 -19.32 11.17 2.52
N PRO A 409 -18.40 10.20 2.64
CA PRO A 409 -18.03 9.32 1.54
C PRO A 409 -19.14 8.29 1.30
N ALA A 410 -19.40 7.97 0.04
CA ALA A 410 -20.29 6.89 -0.38
C ALA A 410 -19.72 5.50 -0.03
N VAL A 411 -18.39 5.37 0.01
CA VAL A 411 -17.69 4.16 0.45
C VAL A 411 -16.73 4.52 1.58
N ALA A 412 -16.99 4.01 2.78
CA ALA A 412 -16.10 4.20 3.91
C ALA A 412 -14.71 3.58 3.63
N VAL A 413 -13.66 4.24 4.11
CA VAL A 413 -12.29 3.72 4.07
C VAL A 413 -12.23 2.44 4.89
N LYS A 414 -11.70 1.38 4.30
CA LYS A 414 -11.43 0.11 4.99
C LYS A 414 -10.07 -0.44 4.60
N ILE A 415 -9.36 -0.97 5.58
CA ILE A 415 -8.16 -1.78 5.38
C ILE A 415 -8.60 -3.24 5.40
N SER A 416 -8.27 -3.96 4.34
CA SER A 416 -8.63 -5.38 4.15
C SER A 416 -7.46 -6.31 4.43
N ARG A 417 -6.23 -5.83 4.28
CA ARG A 417 -5.02 -6.55 4.64
C ARG A 417 -4.00 -5.56 5.24
N PRO A 418 -3.52 -5.75 6.48
CA PRO A 418 -3.98 -6.77 7.41
C PRO A 418 -5.40 -6.42 7.94
N GLU A 419 -6.24 -7.42 8.20
CA GLU A 419 -7.60 -7.23 8.72
C GLU A 419 -7.61 -6.76 10.19
N SER A 420 -6.52 -7.00 10.91
CA SER A 420 -6.31 -6.59 12.29
C SER A 420 -4.84 -6.19 12.51
N ASP A 421 -4.51 -5.70 13.70
CA ASP A 421 -3.12 -5.49 14.09
C ASP A 421 -2.33 -6.80 14.05
N ILE A 422 -1.07 -6.73 13.59
CA ILE A 422 -0.20 -7.91 13.40
C ILE A 422 1.22 -7.69 13.96
N THR A 423 1.95 -8.78 14.14
CA THR A 423 3.39 -8.79 14.45
C THR A 423 4.17 -9.54 13.36
N THR A 424 5.27 -8.98 12.88
CA THR A 424 6.09 -9.56 11.80
C THR A 424 7.59 -9.29 12.01
N SER A 425 8.46 -10.06 11.35
CA SER A 425 9.89 -9.75 11.23
C SER A 425 10.25 -9.02 9.93
N MET A 426 9.29 -8.91 8.98
CA MET A 426 9.48 -8.26 7.69
C MET A 426 9.88 -6.78 7.86
N SER A 427 10.72 -6.27 6.95
CA SER A 427 11.12 -4.86 6.91
C SER A 427 10.10 -3.96 6.19
N SER A 428 9.07 -4.54 5.59
CA SER A 428 7.98 -3.84 4.89
C SER A 428 6.73 -4.71 4.85
N PHE A 429 5.57 -4.12 4.62
CA PHE A 429 4.30 -4.82 4.50
C PHE A 429 3.37 -4.15 3.49
N TYR A 430 2.64 -4.95 2.71
CA TYR A 430 1.72 -4.49 1.68
C TYR A 430 0.31 -4.39 2.26
N ILE A 431 -0.19 -3.16 2.37
CA ILE A 431 -1.51 -2.86 2.90
C ILE A 431 -2.48 -2.64 1.74
N ASN A 432 -3.65 -3.28 1.75
CA ASN A 432 -4.68 -3.05 0.72
C ASN A 432 -6.08 -2.81 1.33
N GLY A 433 -7.00 -2.27 0.52
CA GLY A 433 -8.33 -1.92 0.99
C GLY A 433 -9.19 -1.17 -0.02
N GLU A 434 -10.32 -0.63 0.45
CA GLU A 434 -11.29 0.12 -0.35
C GLU A 434 -11.57 1.51 0.22
N SER A 435 -11.98 2.43 -0.65
CA SER A 435 -12.31 3.83 -0.31
C SER A 435 -13.17 4.43 -1.42
N ASP A 436 -13.83 5.56 -1.17
CA ASP A 436 -14.68 6.25 -2.14
C ASP A 436 -13.86 6.74 -3.36
N PRO A 437 -14.14 6.28 -4.59
CA PRO A 437 -13.41 6.69 -5.78
C PRO A 437 -13.50 8.19 -6.11
N SER A 438 -14.56 8.86 -5.66
CA SER A 438 -14.82 10.28 -5.96
C SER A 438 -14.03 11.26 -5.08
N LEU A 439 -13.44 10.76 -4.00
CA LEU A 439 -12.73 11.57 -3.01
C LEU A 439 -11.26 11.15 -2.93
N PRO A 440 -10.32 12.06 -2.63
CA PRO A 440 -8.92 11.71 -2.41
C PRO A 440 -8.77 10.85 -1.14
N LEU A 441 -7.88 9.85 -1.18
CA LEU A 441 -7.54 9.00 -0.03
C LEU A 441 -6.12 9.34 0.44
N TYR A 442 -5.92 9.45 1.75
CA TYR A 442 -4.62 9.79 2.33
C TYR A 442 -4.17 8.71 3.33
N LEU A 443 -2.92 8.24 3.22
CA LEU A 443 -2.21 7.43 4.21
C LEU A 443 -1.29 8.33 5.03
N ASN A 444 -1.54 8.47 6.34
CA ASN A 444 -0.77 9.34 7.24
C ASN A 444 -0.60 10.77 6.65
N GLY A 445 -1.68 11.33 6.07
CA GLY A 445 -1.67 12.64 5.39
C GLY A 445 -1.09 12.65 3.97
N LYS A 446 -0.50 11.54 3.48
CA LYS A 446 0.03 11.42 2.11
C LYS A 446 -1.00 10.82 1.16
N LEU A 447 -1.28 11.51 0.04
CA LEU A 447 -2.21 11.02 -0.99
C LEU A 447 -1.77 9.64 -1.49
N VAL A 448 -2.73 8.74 -1.59
CA VAL A 448 -2.58 7.42 -2.20
C VAL A 448 -2.89 7.57 -3.69
N GLU A 449 -1.85 7.61 -4.52
CA GLU A 449 -1.96 7.87 -5.96
C GLU A 449 -2.40 6.63 -6.76
N ASN A 450 -1.95 5.44 -6.34
CA ASN A 450 -2.20 4.18 -7.06
C ASN A 450 -3.52 3.54 -6.64
N ARG A 451 -4.62 4.24 -6.92
CA ARG A 451 -5.98 3.75 -6.73
C ARG A 451 -6.58 3.32 -8.04
N SER A 452 -7.35 2.25 -7.98
CA SER A 452 -8.18 1.80 -9.08
C SER A 452 -9.41 2.72 -9.24
N PRO A 453 -10.04 2.78 -10.43
CA PRO A 453 -11.21 3.63 -10.71
C PRO A 453 -12.42 3.48 -9.77
N LYS A 454 -12.62 2.32 -9.14
CA LYS A 454 -13.65 2.01 -8.13
C LYS A 454 -13.16 2.26 -6.70
N GLY A 455 -11.93 2.77 -6.55
CA GLY A 455 -11.41 3.25 -5.28
C GLY A 455 -10.69 2.20 -4.44
N TYR A 456 -10.41 1.01 -4.98
CA TYR A 456 -9.50 0.06 -4.34
C TYR A 456 -8.07 0.59 -4.33
N PHE A 457 -7.34 0.30 -3.25
CA PHE A 457 -5.97 0.75 -3.06
C PHE A 457 -5.07 -0.36 -2.54
N GLY A 458 -3.76 -0.19 -2.76
CA GLY A 458 -2.72 -1.08 -2.26
C GLY A 458 -1.38 -0.37 -2.19
N VAL A 459 -0.71 -0.42 -1.04
CA VAL A 459 0.48 0.37 -0.72
C VAL A 459 1.48 -0.49 0.06
N LEU A 460 2.71 -0.60 -0.45
CA LEU A 460 3.82 -1.15 0.32
C LEU A 460 4.35 -0.10 1.29
N VAL A 461 4.38 -0.41 2.58
CA VAL A 461 4.90 0.48 3.63
C VAL A 461 6.15 -0.10 4.29
N PRO A 462 7.20 0.70 4.56
CA PRO A 462 8.36 0.26 5.32
C PRO A 462 8.01 0.10 6.80
N LEU A 463 8.71 -0.80 7.49
CA LEU A 463 8.52 -1.09 8.91
C LEU A 463 9.82 -0.87 9.69
N SER A 464 9.78 0.02 10.67
CA SER A 464 10.81 0.16 11.70
C SER A 464 10.60 -0.87 12.80
N VAL A 465 11.67 -1.32 13.48
CA VAL A 465 11.54 -2.20 14.65
C VAL A 465 10.68 -1.51 15.73
N GLY A 466 9.71 -2.23 16.29
CA GLY A 466 8.69 -1.68 17.18
C GLY A 466 7.33 -1.49 16.51
N LYS A 467 6.46 -0.67 17.11
CA LYS A 467 5.11 -0.40 16.59
C LYS A 467 5.16 0.59 15.43
N ASN A 468 4.49 0.26 14.32
CA ASN A 468 4.27 1.16 13.18
C ASN A 468 2.76 1.34 13.00
N THR A 469 2.27 2.57 12.90
CA THR A 469 0.84 2.87 12.78
C THR A 469 0.53 3.55 11.46
N PHE A 470 -0.46 3.02 10.75
CA PHE A 470 -0.87 3.48 9.42
C PHE A 470 -2.36 3.83 9.46
N THR A 471 -2.67 5.10 9.21
CA THR A 471 -4.03 5.63 9.22
C THR A 471 -4.39 6.12 7.83
N PHE A 472 -5.37 5.48 7.21
CA PHE A 472 -6.00 5.93 5.99
C PHE A 472 -7.17 6.85 6.32
N THR A 473 -7.30 7.97 5.61
CA THR A 473 -8.33 9.00 5.84
C THR A 473 -8.90 9.50 4.52
N GLN A 474 -10.20 9.79 4.53
CA GLN A 474 -10.93 10.36 3.41
C GLN A 474 -12.20 11.03 3.96
N ALA A 475 -12.29 12.36 3.84
CA ALA A 475 -13.35 13.15 4.46
C ALA A 475 -13.54 12.77 5.96
N ASN A 476 -14.74 12.35 6.36
CA ASN A 476 -15.03 11.91 7.73
C ASN A 476 -14.85 10.39 7.97
N SER A 477 -14.29 9.64 7.01
CA SER A 477 -14.01 8.22 7.15
C SER A 477 -12.51 7.97 7.34
N SER A 478 -12.18 7.06 8.26
CA SER A 478 -10.80 6.64 8.50
C SER A 478 -10.72 5.17 8.88
N ALA A 479 -9.57 4.56 8.60
CA ALA A 479 -9.21 3.22 9.05
C ALA A 479 -7.75 3.20 9.46
N THR A 480 -7.43 2.55 10.58
CA THR A 480 -6.07 2.47 11.13
C THR A 480 -5.69 1.02 11.35
N CYS A 481 -4.43 0.67 11.06
CA CYS A 481 -3.83 -0.59 11.46
C CYS A 481 -2.45 -0.36 12.10
N THR A 482 -2.08 -1.21 13.06
CA THR A 482 -0.77 -1.26 13.69
C THR A 482 -0.02 -2.53 13.30
N ILE A 483 1.19 -2.37 12.78
CA ILE A 483 2.10 -3.47 12.45
C ILE A 483 3.32 -3.37 13.36
N THR A 484 3.49 -4.36 14.23
CA THR A 484 4.64 -4.44 15.14
C THR A 484 5.75 -5.26 14.51
N ARG A 485 6.89 -4.64 14.21
CA ARG A 485 8.06 -5.35 13.71
C ARG A 485 8.96 -5.79 14.86
N THR A 486 9.30 -7.08 14.93
CA THR A 486 10.33 -7.60 15.84
C THR A 486 11.70 -7.57 15.19
N ALA A 487 12.76 -7.36 15.98
CA ALA A 487 14.12 -7.49 15.49
C ALA A 487 14.38 -8.94 15.03
N SER A 488 15.15 -9.12 13.95
CA SER A 488 15.58 -10.46 13.53
C SER A 488 16.35 -11.10 14.68
N SER A 489 15.92 -12.27 15.16
CA SER A 489 16.55 -12.95 16.30
C SER A 489 18.02 -13.25 15.97
N GLY A 490 18.94 -12.75 16.80
CA GLY A 490 20.35 -13.16 16.78
C GLY A 490 20.52 -14.64 17.14
N TYR A 491 21.76 -15.13 17.18
CA TYR A 491 22.08 -16.52 17.54
C TYR A 491 21.46 -16.92 18.90
N GLU A 492 20.86 -18.10 18.95
CA GLU A 492 20.17 -18.59 20.14
C GLU A 492 21.15 -18.87 21.29
N LYS A 493 20.90 -18.30 22.47
CA LYS A 493 21.68 -18.58 23.68
C LYS A 493 21.31 -19.94 24.27
N MET A 494 22.26 -20.58 24.94
CA MET A 494 22.05 -21.79 25.74
C MET A 494 22.15 -21.46 27.23
N ASN A 495 21.35 -22.15 28.04
CA ASN A 495 21.34 -21.95 29.50
C ASN A 495 22.33 -22.86 30.24
N ALA A 496 22.80 -23.94 29.61
CA ALA A 496 23.74 -24.90 30.18
C ALA A 496 24.55 -25.61 29.08
N VAL A 497 25.71 -26.17 29.46
CA VAL A 497 26.49 -27.05 28.58
C VAL A 497 25.73 -28.36 28.44
N GLU A 498 25.12 -28.59 27.28
CA GLU A 498 24.34 -29.79 27.01
C GLU A 498 24.27 -30.13 25.52
N ILE A 499 23.75 -31.31 25.24
CA ILE A 499 23.27 -31.70 23.91
C ILE A 499 21.75 -31.89 24.06
N PRO A 500 20.92 -31.00 23.47
CA PRO A 500 19.46 -31.16 23.50
C PRO A 500 19.06 -32.46 22.81
N ALA A 501 18.20 -33.27 23.44
CA ALA A 501 17.82 -34.58 22.91
C ALA A 501 17.22 -34.49 21.50
N SER A 502 16.37 -33.48 21.26
CA SER A 502 15.74 -33.17 19.97
C SER A 502 16.71 -32.77 18.87
N SER A 503 17.95 -32.41 19.21
CA SER A 503 18.95 -31.97 18.24
C SER A 503 19.78 -33.13 17.66
N THR A 504 19.78 -34.29 18.33
CA THR A 504 20.59 -35.44 17.91
C THR A 504 19.99 -36.12 16.69
N PHE A 505 20.81 -36.73 15.84
CA PHE A 505 20.34 -37.56 14.74
C PHE A 505 20.73 -39.04 14.99
N PRO A 506 19.88 -40.02 14.70
CA PRO A 506 18.53 -39.88 14.19
C PRO A 506 17.48 -39.74 15.30
N GLN A 507 16.39 -39.03 15.01
CA GLN A 507 15.23 -38.90 15.91
C GLN A 507 14.24 -40.07 15.81
N SER A 508 14.35 -40.90 14.76
CA SER A 508 13.51 -42.07 14.52
C SER A 508 14.33 -43.13 13.79
N GLN A 509 13.85 -44.37 13.74
CA GLN A 509 14.62 -45.47 13.16
C GLN A 509 15.18 -45.14 11.77
N GLU A 510 16.50 -45.22 11.65
CA GLU A 510 17.25 -44.87 10.45
C GLU A 510 17.81 -46.14 9.83
N TYR A 511 17.53 -46.36 8.55
CA TYR A 511 18.09 -47.47 7.79
C TYR A 511 18.66 -47.00 6.46
N ARG A 512 19.81 -47.55 6.09
CA ARG A 512 20.50 -47.26 4.83
C ARG A 512 21.13 -48.52 4.25
N MET A 513 21.39 -48.50 2.95
CA MET A 513 22.18 -49.55 2.29
C MET A 513 23.69 -49.33 2.50
N PRO A 514 24.50 -50.39 2.41
CA PRO A 514 25.96 -50.28 2.41
C PRO A 514 26.50 -49.24 1.42
N GLY A 515 27.51 -48.49 1.82
CA GLY A 515 28.17 -47.46 1.01
C GLY A 515 27.45 -46.11 0.99
N GLU A 516 26.18 -46.03 1.41
CA GLU A 516 25.48 -44.75 1.54
C GLU A 516 26.09 -43.89 2.65
N LYS A 517 25.97 -42.57 2.49
CA LYS A 517 26.46 -41.60 3.47
C LYS A 517 25.28 -40.99 4.22
N ILE A 518 25.43 -40.83 5.53
CA ILE A 518 24.51 -40.08 6.38
C ILE A 518 25.27 -39.00 7.13
N THR A 519 24.57 -37.92 7.45
CA THR A 519 25.12 -36.86 8.30
C THR A 519 24.65 -37.09 9.73
N LEU A 520 25.56 -37.51 10.60
CA LEU A 520 25.31 -37.51 12.04
C LEU A 520 25.41 -36.07 12.52
N SER A 521 24.39 -35.57 13.22
CA SER A 521 24.38 -34.19 13.72
C SER A 521 23.85 -34.08 15.14
N CYS A 522 24.30 -33.07 15.87
CA CYS A 522 23.70 -32.63 17.13
C CYS A 522 23.91 -31.12 17.32
N GLN A 523 23.16 -30.50 18.23
CA GLN A 523 23.44 -29.13 18.69
C GLN A 523 24.18 -29.17 20.02
N ALA A 524 25.13 -28.26 20.19
CA ALA A 524 25.95 -28.10 21.39
C ALA A 524 26.46 -26.65 21.50
N PRO A 525 27.11 -26.25 22.61
CA PRO A 525 27.73 -24.94 22.70
C PRO A 525 28.75 -24.67 21.59
N ALA A 526 28.65 -23.50 20.97
CA ALA A 526 29.60 -23.02 19.98
C ALA A 526 31.03 -23.00 20.51
N GLY A 527 31.99 -23.49 19.72
CA GLY A 527 33.41 -23.62 20.10
C GLY A 527 33.73 -24.83 20.98
N ALA A 528 32.77 -25.70 21.27
CA ALA A 528 33.01 -26.98 21.95
C ALA A 528 33.70 -28.02 21.04
N THR A 529 34.36 -29.00 21.67
CA THR A 529 34.80 -30.23 20.99
C THR A 529 33.66 -31.25 21.10
N VAL A 530 33.16 -31.73 19.97
CA VAL A 530 32.05 -32.68 19.90
C VAL A 530 32.47 -33.94 19.17
N SER A 531 32.03 -35.10 19.66
CA SER A 531 32.25 -36.39 19.02
C SER A 531 30.99 -37.25 19.06
N VAL A 532 30.92 -38.27 18.22
CA VAL A 532 29.83 -39.26 18.20
C VAL A 532 30.41 -40.67 18.15
N LYS A 533 29.91 -41.56 19.00
CA LYS A 533 30.25 -42.99 19.01
C LYS A 533 29.12 -43.80 18.37
N LEU A 534 29.45 -44.60 17.36
CA LEU A 534 28.53 -45.49 16.66
C LEU A 534 29.27 -46.74 16.20
N ASN A 535 28.65 -47.92 16.33
CA ASN A 535 29.24 -49.20 15.94
C ASN A 535 30.67 -49.40 16.51
N GLY A 536 30.85 -49.09 17.79
CA GLY A 536 32.13 -49.23 18.50
C GLY A 536 33.22 -48.21 18.14
N LYS A 537 33.00 -47.31 17.17
CA LYS A 537 33.98 -46.30 16.73
C LYS A 537 33.53 -44.88 17.12
N THR A 538 34.49 -44.02 17.44
CA THR A 538 34.25 -42.60 17.78
C THR A 538 34.72 -41.69 16.64
N TYR A 539 33.92 -40.69 16.32
CA TYR A 539 34.16 -39.73 15.24
C TYR A 539 34.10 -38.30 15.78
N THR A 540 35.12 -37.49 15.51
CA THR A 540 35.10 -36.06 15.84
C THR A 540 34.18 -35.31 14.87
N MET A 541 33.37 -34.40 15.40
CA MET A 541 32.37 -33.63 14.65
C MET A 541 32.82 -32.19 14.43
N LYS A 542 32.43 -31.60 13.29
CA LYS A 542 32.76 -30.23 12.92
C LYS A 542 31.58 -29.31 13.19
N GLN A 543 31.83 -28.12 13.77
CA GLN A 543 30.83 -27.06 13.87
C GLN A 543 30.48 -26.55 12.46
N THR A 544 29.19 -26.57 12.10
CA THR A 544 28.67 -26.15 10.78
C THR A 544 27.76 -24.92 10.83
N SER A 545 27.30 -24.53 12.02
CA SER A 545 26.52 -23.30 12.21
C SER A 545 26.79 -22.68 13.59
N GLY A 546 26.30 -21.46 13.80
CA GLY A 546 26.46 -20.71 15.05
C GLY A 546 27.71 -19.82 15.07
N PRO A 547 27.86 -18.97 16.10
CA PRO A 547 28.96 -18.02 16.18
C PRO A 547 30.31 -18.71 16.38
N THR A 548 31.38 -18.14 15.84
CA THR A 548 32.76 -18.59 16.07
C THR A 548 33.29 -17.98 17.36
N ASN A 549 33.70 -18.80 18.32
CA ASN A 549 34.29 -18.38 19.60
C ASN A 549 33.50 -17.28 20.35
N PRO A 550 32.18 -17.45 20.59
CA PRO A 550 31.44 -16.43 21.31
C PRO A 550 31.91 -16.32 22.77
N SER A 551 31.82 -15.11 23.34
CA SER A 551 32.10 -14.87 24.76
C SER A 551 31.09 -15.54 25.70
N GLY A 552 29.88 -15.82 25.20
CA GLY A 552 28.79 -16.47 25.93
C GLY A 552 28.44 -17.87 25.40
N LEU A 553 27.48 -18.53 26.06
CA LEU A 553 27.00 -19.84 25.65
C LEU A 553 25.95 -19.70 24.54
N TYR A 554 26.32 -19.99 23.31
CA TYR A 554 25.41 -19.95 22.15
C TYR A 554 25.31 -21.32 21.49
N LYS A 555 24.15 -21.59 20.92
CA LYS A 555 23.84 -22.83 20.23
C LYS A 555 24.55 -22.88 18.89
N ALA A 556 25.21 -24.00 18.61
CA ALA A 556 25.84 -24.32 17.34
C ALA A 556 25.47 -25.74 16.90
N THR A 557 25.42 -25.97 15.58
CA THR A 557 25.23 -27.31 15.02
C THR A 557 26.59 -27.94 14.75
N TYR A 558 26.74 -29.21 15.12
CA TYR A 558 27.90 -30.04 14.83
C TYR A 558 27.47 -31.20 13.95
N SER A 559 28.31 -31.56 12.98
CA SER A 559 28.05 -32.69 12.11
C SER A 559 29.30 -33.45 11.68
N VAL A 560 29.13 -34.73 11.36
CA VAL A 560 30.14 -35.58 10.68
C VAL A 560 29.44 -36.46 9.66
N GLU A 561 30.09 -36.69 8.53
CA GLU A 561 29.62 -37.65 7.52
C GLU A 561 30.04 -39.07 7.93
N TYR A 562 29.08 -40.00 7.94
CA TYR A 562 29.29 -41.41 8.26
C TYR A 562 28.91 -42.25 7.04
N THR A 563 29.84 -43.10 6.58
CA THR A 563 29.59 -44.05 5.50
C THR A 563 29.11 -45.38 6.08
N ILE A 564 27.98 -45.87 5.61
CA ILE A 564 27.33 -47.09 6.08
C ILE A 564 28.20 -48.30 5.71
N PRO A 565 28.59 -49.14 6.68
CA PRO A 565 29.51 -50.25 6.43
C PRO A 565 28.88 -51.38 5.59
N SER A 566 29.73 -52.08 4.85
CA SER A 566 29.36 -53.31 4.14
C SER A 566 29.49 -54.54 5.02
N PHE A 567 28.62 -55.53 4.78
CA PHE A 567 28.62 -56.82 5.48
C PHE A 567 28.52 -57.95 4.46
N THR A 568 29.05 -59.12 4.80
CA THR A 568 29.02 -60.34 3.97
C THR A 568 28.02 -61.38 4.51
N GLY A 569 27.80 -62.44 3.73
CA GLY A 569 26.88 -63.55 4.06
C GLY A 569 25.43 -63.30 3.61
N THR A 570 24.48 -64.04 4.18
CA THR A 570 23.05 -63.96 3.83
C THR A 570 22.50 -62.53 4.00
N PRO A 571 21.86 -61.94 2.97
CA PRO A 571 21.24 -60.63 3.05
C PRO A 571 20.22 -60.53 4.20
N ARG A 572 20.40 -59.53 5.07
CA ARG A 572 19.59 -59.30 6.28
C ARG A 572 19.63 -57.84 6.71
N ILE A 573 18.80 -57.49 7.69
CA ILE A 573 18.86 -56.19 8.37
C ILE A 573 19.83 -56.28 9.54
N ILE A 574 20.70 -55.28 9.71
CA ILE A 574 21.72 -55.23 10.76
C ILE A 574 21.51 -53.96 11.57
N ASN A 575 21.50 -54.05 12.91
CA ASN A 575 21.41 -52.90 13.79
C ASN A 575 22.81 -52.46 14.23
N LEU A 576 23.19 -51.20 13.96
CA LEU A 576 24.46 -50.60 14.37
C LEU A 576 24.39 -49.95 15.77
N GLY A 577 23.18 -49.87 16.34
CA GLY A 577 22.89 -49.21 17.61
C GLY A 577 22.58 -47.71 17.47
N ALA A 578 22.24 -47.08 18.59
CA ALA A 578 22.00 -45.66 18.68
C ALA A 578 23.33 -44.89 18.81
N PRO A 579 23.56 -43.84 18.00
CA PRO A 579 24.69 -42.94 18.19
C PRO A 579 24.73 -42.33 19.60
N VAL A 580 25.92 -42.27 20.20
CA VAL A 580 26.15 -41.57 21.48
C VAL A 580 26.98 -40.33 21.20
N TYR A 581 26.37 -39.16 21.33
CA TYR A 581 27.02 -37.86 21.15
C TYR A 581 27.66 -37.41 22.46
N THR A 582 28.87 -36.88 22.40
CA THR A 582 29.60 -36.36 23.57
C THR A 582 30.14 -34.98 23.26
N VAL A 583 29.86 -34.01 24.13
CA VAL A 583 30.39 -32.65 24.10
C VAL A 583 31.38 -32.47 25.24
N ASN A 584 32.51 -31.82 24.95
CA ASN A 584 33.42 -31.24 25.94
C ASN A 584 33.52 -29.73 25.67
N TYR A 585 32.98 -28.93 26.59
CA TYR A 585 33.10 -27.48 26.56
C TYR A 585 33.80 -27.00 27.83
N LYS A 586 35.03 -26.49 27.68
CA LYS A 586 35.87 -25.96 28.78
C LYS A 586 35.98 -26.92 29.98
N GLY A 587 36.16 -28.21 29.72
CA GLY A 587 36.30 -29.25 30.75
C GLY A 587 34.98 -29.84 31.25
N THR A 588 33.83 -29.26 30.92
CA THR A 588 32.53 -29.87 31.21
C THR A 588 32.16 -30.86 30.11
N VAL A 589 32.05 -32.14 30.49
CA VAL A 589 31.71 -33.23 29.56
C VAL A 589 30.26 -33.68 29.78
N LYS A 590 29.47 -33.74 28.70
CA LYS A 590 28.12 -34.32 28.70
C LYS A 590 27.95 -35.23 27.51
N SER A 591 27.14 -36.28 27.67
CA SER A 591 26.79 -37.19 26.58
C SER A 591 25.28 -37.35 26.44
N ARG A 592 24.84 -37.66 25.22
CA ARG A 592 23.44 -37.92 24.87
C ARG A 592 23.37 -39.03 23.84
N THR A 593 22.64 -40.09 24.16
CA THR A 593 22.29 -41.14 23.19
C THR A 593 21.13 -40.64 22.33
N ALA A 594 21.23 -40.82 21.01
CA ALA A 594 20.13 -40.55 20.10
C ALA A 594 18.93 -41.45 20.45
N PRO A 595 17.68 -40.99 20.26
CA PRO A 595 16.50 -41.78 20.63
C PRO A 595 16.24 -42.98 19.70
N ALA A 596 16.96 -43.10 18.58
CA ALA A 596 16.77 -44.17 17.62
C ALA A 596 18.08 -44.77 17.11
N ASN A 597 17.98 -46.01 16.65
CA ASN A 597 19.10 -46.75 16.10
C ASN A 597 19.35 -46.40 14.64
N ILE A 598 20.59 -46.60 14.21
CA ILE A 598 20.96 -46.69 12.80
C ILE A 598 21.12 -48.16 12.45
N GLY A 599 20.57 -48.58 11.33
CA GLY A 599 20.75 -49.93 10.80
C GLY A 599 21.12 -49.97 9.33
N VAL A 600 21.52 -51.16 8.89
CA VAL A 600 21.92 -51.45 7.51
C VAL A 600 20.95 -52.44 6.90
N ILE A 601 20.41 -52.08 5.74
CA ILE A 601 19.65 -52.98 4.88
C ILE A 601 20.63 -53.56 3.85
N MET A 602 21.04 -54.82 4.01
CA MET A 602 21.91 -55.46 3.01
C MET A 602 21.17 -55.57 1.67
N LYS A 603 21.94 -55.46 0.56
CA LYS A 603 21.42 -55.64 -0.79
C LYS A 603 20.74 -57.02 -0.92
N GLY A 604 19.46 -57.04 -1.31
CA GLY A 604 18.64 -58.25 -1.42
C GLY A 604 18.05 -58.79 -0.10
N ALA A 605 18.09 -58.02 1.00
CA ALA A 605 17.45 -58.42 2.25
C ALA A 605 15.92 -58.56 2.06
N PRO A 606 15.27 -59.58 2.67
CA PRO A 606 13.84 -59.82 2.56
C PRO A 606 13.05 -58.83 3.44
N TYR A 607 13.12 -57.54 3.12
CA TYR A 607 12.49 -56.44 3.84
C TYR A 607 11.58 -55.65 2.89
N TYR A 608 10.30 -55.56 3.22
CA TYR A 608 9.25 -55.17 2.29
C TYR A 608 8.33 -54.11 2.89
N ALA A 609 7.71 -53.33 2.01
CA ALA A 609 6.64 -52.41 2.34
C ALA A 609 5.41 -52.73 1.48
N GLU A 610 4.29 -53.01 2.13
CA GLU A 610 2.98 -53.19 1.49
C GLU A 610 2.13 -51.94 1.67
N VAL A 611 1.54 -51.44 0.60
CA VAL A 611 0.62 -50.29 0.66
C VAL A 611 -0.69 -50.69 1.32
N ILE A 612 -1.12 -49.96 2.36
CA ILE A 612 -2.34 -50.31 3.12
C ILE A 612 -3.54 -49.38 2.86
N TYR A 613 -3.33 -48.27 2.16
CA TYR A 613 -4.38 -47.34 1.73
C TYR A 613 -4.69 -47.48 0.24
N ASP A 614 -5.90 -47.12 -0.17
CA ASP A 614 -6.37 -47.27 -1.56
C ASP A 614 -5.40 -46.67 -2.59
N VAL A 615 -4.95 -45.43 -2.32
CA VAL A 615 -3.91 -44.73 -3.07
C VAL A 615 -2.99 -43.99 -2.10
N ILE A 616 -1.68 -44.05 -2.34
CA ILE A 616 -0.68 -43.27 -1.60
C ILE A 616 0.23 -42.50 -2.56
N ASP A 617 0.67 -41.33 -2.13
CA ASP A 617 1.69 -40.54 -2.81
C ASP A 617 3.09 -41.11 -2.54
N THR A 618 3.95 -41.09 -3.56
CA THR A 618 5.40 -41.28 -3.41
C THR A 618 6.14 -39.96 -3.59
N TYR A 619 7.39 -39.89 -3.11
CA TYR A 619 8.23 -38.69 -3.17
C TYR A 619 9.63 -39.03 -3.66
N ASN A 620 10.25 -38.14 -4.44
CA ASN A 620 11.64 -38.33 -4.88
C ASN A 620 12.64 -38.19 -3.73
N GLU A 621 12.26 -37.45 -2.69
CA GLU A 621 13.04 -37.20 -1.47
C GLU A 621 12.15 -37.48 -0.25
N PRO A 622 12.70 -37.72 0.96
CA PRO A 622 11.92 -37.96 2.17
C PRO A 622 11.29 -36.68 2.75
N VAL A 623 10.63 -35.90 1.89
CA VAL A 623 9.96 -34.63 2.19
C VAL A 623 8.80 -34.41 1.22
N SER A 624 7.63 -34.08 1.76
CA SER A 624 6.43 -33.81 0.96
C SER A 624 6.37 -32.41 0.35
N GLY A 625 7.18 -31.46 0.85
CA GLY A 625 7.19 -30.06 0.40
C GLY A 625 7.51 -29.85 -1.09
N ASN A 626 8.20 -30.81 -1.73
CA ASN A 626 8.50 -30.78 -3.17
C ASN A 626 7.39 -31.40 -4.04
N GLY A 627 6.32 -31.88 -3.40
CA GLY A 627 5.19 -32.54 -4.04
C GLY A 627 5.42 -34.02 -4.36
N ALA A 628 4.33 -34.75 -4.53
CA ALA A 628 4.35 -36.16 -4.88
C ALA A 628 4.87 -36.40 -6.31
N ALA A 629 5.48 -37.56 -6.52
CA ALA A 629 6.02 -38.01 -7.79
C ALA A 629 5.09 -39.02 -8.46
N TYR A 630 4.71 -40.10 -7.80
CA TYR A 630 3.84 -41.14 -8.37
C TYR A 630 2.78 -41.60 -7.35
N GLU A 631 1.83 -42.39 -7.82
CA GLU A 631 0.79 -43.02 -7.00
C GLU A 631 1.06 -44.53 -6.90
N LEU A 632 0.91 -45.09 -5.70
CA LEU A 632 0.86 -46.54 -5.46
C LEU A 632 -0.48 -46.94 -4.89
N TYR A 633 -0.89 -48.19 -5.14
CA TYR A 633 -2.23 -48.69 -4.82
C TYR A 633 -2.20 -49.77 -3.74
N LYS A 634 -3.30 -49.90 -3.01
CA LYS A 634 -3.44 -50.87 -1.91
C LYS A 634 -3.00 -52.29 -2.28
N GLY A 635 -2.21 -52.88 -1.39
CA GLY A 635 -1.64 -54.21 -1.50
C GLY A 635 -0.53 -54.32 -2.55
N MET A 636 -0.02 -53.22 -3.11
CA MET A 636 1.24 -53.25 -3.86
C MET A 636 2.40 -53.43 -2.88
N VAL A 637 3.38 -54.26 -3.25
CA VAL A 637 4.56 -54.55 -2.44
C VAL A 637 5.83 -54.14 -3.17
N ASP A 638 6.75 -53.48 -2.45
CA ASP A 638 8.11 -53.19 -2.93
C ASP A 638 9.14 -53.52 -1.84
N SER A 639 10.39 -53.78 -2.22
CA SER A 639 11.50 -53.94 -1.26
C SER A 639 11.87 -52.60 -0.65
N VAL A 640 12.11 -52.58 0.66
CA VAL A 640 12.58 -51.38 1.38
C VAL A 640 14.09 -51.30 1.28
N THR A 641 14.60 -50.17 0.82
CA THR A 641 16.05 -49.89 0.66
C THR A 641 16.56 -48.79 1.58
N GLY A 642 15.70 -48.16 2.38
CA GLY A 642 16.10 -47.14 3.34
C GLY A 642 14.94 -46.67 4.19
N MET A 643 15.22 -46.04 5.33
CA MET A 643 14.21 -45.40 6.17
C MET A 643 14.82 -44.18 6.84
N THR A 644 14.09 -43.08 6.88
CA THR A 644 14.50 -41.86 7.57
C THR A 644 13.29 -41.01 7.95
N GLY A 645 13.32 -40.44 9.15
CA GLY A 645 12.19 -39.66 9.66
C GLY A 645 10.87 -40.44 9.55
N SER A 646 9.87 -39.82 8.95
CA SER A 646 8.55 -40.43 8.72
C SER A 646 8.46 -41.28 7.44
N TYR A 647 9.57 -41.52 6.72
CA TYR A 647 9.56 -42.10 5.38
C TYR A 647 10.34 -43.43 5.31
N ALA A 648 9.91 -44.29 4.38
CA ALA A 648 10.63 -45.46 3.91
C ALA A 648 10.92 -45.30 2.42
N ARG A 649 12.14 -45.65 1.99
CA ARG A 649 12.55 -45.69 0.59
C ARG A 649 12.31 -47.08 0.04
N LEU A 650 11.62 -47.14 -1.08
CA LEU A 650 11.34 -48.34 -1.84
C LEU A 650 12.47 -48.64 -2.84
N SER A 651 12.46 -49.80 -3.47
CA SER A 651 13.53 -50.21 -4.40
C SER A 651 13.50 -49.43 -5.72
N SER A 652 12.33 -48.90 -6.07
CA SER A 652 12.13 -47.88 -7.12
C SER A 652 12.86 -46.55 -6.85
N GLY A 653 13.47 -46.37 -5.68
CA GLY A 653 14.10 -45.12 -5.25
C GLY A 653 13.11 -44.09 -4.68
N GLN A 654 11.81 -44.39 -4.75
CA GLN A 654 10.75 -43.53 -4.25
C GLN A 654 10.59 -43.65 -2.74
N TRP A 655 10.23 -42.55 -2.08
CA TRP A 655 9.94 -42.49 -0.66
C TRP A 655 8.43 -42.49 -0.41
N VAL A 656 7.99 -43.21 0.62
CA VAL A 656 6.60 -43.27 1.07
C VAL A 656 6.52 -43.02 2.57
N TYR A 657 5.40 -42.49 3.05
CA TYR A 657 5.17 -42.37 4.48
C TYR A 657 5.07 -43.75 5.13
N LYS A 658 5.84 -43.97 6.20
CA LYS A 658 5.78 -45.22 7.00
C LYS A 658 4.39 -45.49 7.56
N SER A 659 3.61 -44.45 7.85
CA SER A 659 2.22 -44.58 8.32
C SER A 659 1.23 -45.05 7.25
N ARG A 660 1.66 -45.11 5.99
CA ARG A 660 0.84 -45.47 4.83
C ARG A 660 1.17 -46.84 4.24
N VAL A 661 2.15 -47.53 4.83
CA VAL A 661 2.59 -48.87 4.43
C VAL A 661 2.76 -49.77 5.65
N ASN A 662 2.57 -51.07 5.47
CA ASN A 662 2.98 -52.08 6.44
C ASN A 662 4.40 -52.55 6.10
N ILE A 663 5.37 -52.36 7.01
CA ILE A 663 6.77 -52.70 6.78
C ILE A 663 7.11 -53.97 7.56
N TYR A 664 7.62 -55.00 6.88
CA TYR A 664 7.86 -56.31 7.47
C TYR A 664 9.07 -57.04 6.84
N SER A 665 9.60 -58.02 7.57
CA SER A 665 10.65 -58.92 7.10
C SER A 665 10.10 -60.34 6.89
N LEU A 666 10.63 -61.07 5.92
CA LEU A 666 10.33 -62.49 5.72
C LEU A 666 11.56 -63.37 5.99
N PRO A 667 11.39 -64.65 6.39
CA PRO A 667 12.51 -65.58 6.60
C PRO A 667 13.32 -65.87 5.33
N ARG A 668 12.68 -65.76 4.15
CA ARG A 668 13.30 -65.96 2.83
C ARG A 668 12.78 -64.90 1.85
N PRO A 669 13.60 -64.47 0.87
CA PRO A 669 13.13 -63.54 -0.17
C PRO A 669 11.99 -64.14 -0.98
N VAL A 670 10.96 -63.33 -1.20
CA VAL A 670 9.85 -63.62 -2.11
C VAL A 670 9.91 -62.59 -3.24
N THR A 671 9.77 -63.08 -4.48
CA THR A 671 9.97 -62.26 -5.69
C THR A 671 8.76 -62.36 -6.61
N PRO A 672 8.11 -61.24 -6.97
CA PRO A 672 7.06 -61.24 -7.99
C PRO A 672 7.64 -61.65 -9.36
N VAL A 673 6.95 -62.57 -10.04
CA VAL A 673 7.34 -63.07 -11.36
C VAL A 673 6.30 -62.65 -12.40
N VAL A 674 6.74 -61.98 -13.47
CA VAL A 674 5.91 -61.68 -14.65
C VAL A 674 5.70 -62.97 -15.45
N ARG A 675 4.44 -63.41 -15.58
CA ARG A 675 4.04 -64.64 -16.29
C ARG A 675 3.73 -64.41 -17.75
N SER A 676 3.02 -63.34 -18.05
CA SER A 676 2.56 -63.00 -19.39
C SER A 676 2.32 -61.51 -19.52
N ALA A 677 2.38 -61.02 -20.75
CA ALA A 677 2.02 -59.67 -21.12
C ALA A 677 1.02 -59.70 -22.28
N ALA A 678 0.00 -58.85 -22.23
CA ALA A 678 -0.98 -58.67 -23.30
C ALA A 678 -1.07 -57.19 -23.68
N TYR A 679 -1.33 -56.90 -24.95
CA TYR A 679 -1.59 -55.55 -25.44
C TYR A 679 -2.88 -55.55 -26.25
N SER A 680 -3.80 -54.65 -25.90
CA SER A 680 -5.05 -54.44 -26.64
C SER A 680 -5.16 -52.97 -27.05
N ALA A 681 -5.47 -52.74 -28.33
CA ALA A 681 -5.67 -51.41 -28.90
C ALA A 681 -7.16 -51.17 -29.12
N GLY A 682 -7.75 -50.27 -28.34
CA GLY A 682 -9.17 -49.91 -28.40
C GLY A 682 -9.44 -48.60 -29.15
N ASN A 683 -10.70 -48.19 -29.17
CA ASN A 683 -11.14 -46.95 -29.83
C ASN A 683 -10.81 -45.70 -29.00
N ASP A 684 -10.91 -45.82 -27.68
CA ASP A 684 -10.74 -44.76 -26.68
C ASP A 684 -9.43 -44.89 -25.89
N LYS A 685 -8.87 -46.10 -25.79
CA LYS A 685 -7.64 -46.37 -25.04
C LYS A 685 -6.91 -47.61 -25.54
N ASP A 686 -5.62 -47.67 -25.28
CA ASP A 686 -4.81 -48.88 -25.38
C ASP A 686 -4.49 -49.39 -23.97
N VAL A 687 -4.46 -50.72 -23.79
CA VAL A 687 -4.20 -51.36 -22.50
C VAL A 687 -3.06 -52.37 -22.66
N PHE A 688 -2.03 -52.20 -21.84
CA PHE A 688 -0.96 -53.17 -21.63
C PHE A 688 -1.17 -53.85 -20.27
N GLU A 689 -1.37 -55.16 -20.26
CA GLU A 689 -1.65 -55.93 -19.06
C GLU A 689 -0.51 -56.90 -18.76
N LEU A 690 -0.04 -56.88 -17.51
CA LEU A 690 0.94 -57.83 -16.97
C LEU A 690 0.25 -58.75 -15.97
N THR A 691 0.41 -60.06 -16.17
CA THR A 691 0.03 -61.07 -15.18
C THR A 691 1.25 -61.45 -14.36
N MET A 692 1.11 -61.51 -13.04
CA MET A 692 2.19 -61.64 -12.07
C MET A 692 1.82 -62.65 -10.98
N THR A 693 2.83 -63.28 -10.39
CA THR A 693 2.60 -64.24 -9.28
C THR A 693 2.25 -63.57 -7.96
N LEU A 694 2.62 -62.30 -7.78
CA LEU A 694 2.39 -61.52 -6.56
C LEU A 694 2.17 -60.05 -6.91
N PRO A 695 1.42 -59.30 -6.09
CA PRO A 695 1.26 -57.87 -6.26
C PRO A 695 2.60 -57.14 -6.13
N ALA A 696 3.04 -56.47 -7.20
CA ALA A 696 4.22 -55.63 -7.19
C ALA A 696 3.84 -54.15 -7.27
N ALA A 697 4.61 -53.30 -6.60
CA ALA A 697 4.56 -51.86 -6.83
C ALA A 697 4.93 -51.54 -8.27
N ALA A 698 4.22 -50.58 -8.86
CA ALA A 698 4.51 -50.09 -10.19
C ALA A 698 4.37 -48.58 -10.24
N ILE A 699 5.25 -47.93 -11.00
CA ILE A 699 5.19 -46.49 -11.28
C ILE A 699 5.32 -46.27 -12.78
N VAL A 700 4.68 -45.21 -13.28
CA VAL A 700 4.68 -44.87 -14.71
C VAL A 700 5.00 -43.38 -14.92
N SER A 701 5.80 -43.09 -15.93
CA SER A 701 6.11 -41.73 -16.39
C SER A 701 5.95 -41.61 -17.90
N TYR A 702 5.78 -40.38 -18.39
CA TYR A 702 5.69 -40.07 -19.82
C TYR A 702 6.39 -38.74 -20.14
N ASP A 703 7.33 -38.75 -21.07
CA ASP A 703 8.10 -37.56 -21.45
C ASP A 703 7.58 -36.85 -22.72
N GLY A 704 6.51 -37.36 -23.34
CA GLY A 704 5.99 -36.90 -24.63
C GLY A 704 6.30 -37.85 -25.80
N GLN A 705 7.28 -38.75 -25.64
CA GLN A 705 7.66 -39.74 -26.64
C GLN A 705 7.70 -41.16 -26.09
N LYS A 706 8.16 -41.32 -24.85
CA LYS A 706 8.33 -42.61 -24.18
C LYS A 706 7.48 -42.68 -22.93
N VAL A 707 6.66 -43.72 -22.83
CA VAL A 707 6.05 -44.12 -21.55
C VAL A 707 6.99 -45.12 -20.91
N VAL A 708 7.34 -44.93 -19.63
CA VAL A 708 8.22 -45.83 -18.89
C VAL A 708 7.47 -46.39 -17.70
N LEU A 709 7.26 -47.71 -17.71
CA LEU A 709 6.65 -48.46 -16.61
C LEU A 709 7.74 -49.22 -15.86
N ASN A 710 7.90 -48.89 -14.58
CA ASN A 710 8.80 -49.60 -13.67
C ASN A 710 7.98 -50.45 -12.72
N VAL A 711 8.26 -51.75 -12.67
CA VAL A 711 7.54 -52.73 -11.83
C VAL A 711 8.53 -53.39 -10.88
N SER A 712 8.20 -53.51 -9.60
CA SER A 712 9.01 -54.20 -8.58
C SER A 712 8.91 -55.74 -8.72
N ALA A 713 9.33 -56.24 -9.87
CA ALA A 713 9.33 -57.64 -10.24
C ALA A 713 10.64 -57.98 -10.95
N PRO A 714 11.70 -58.35 -10.22
CA PRO A 714 13.01 -58.55 -10.82
C PRO A 714 13.11 -59.84 -11.63
N ALA A 715 14.05 -59.86 -12.58
CA ALA A 715 14.44 -61.02 -13.37
C ALA A 715 13.31 -61.77 -14.12
N SER A 716 12.19 -61.10 -14.42
CA SER A 716 11.10 -61.69 -15.21
C SER A 716 10.38 -60.62 -16.03
N ALA A 717 10.29 -60.84 -17.34
CA ALA A 717 9.58 -59.95 -18.25
C ALA A 717 8.90 -60.75 -19.36
N ALA A 718 7.82 -60.20 -19.91
CA ALA A 718 7.11 -60.75 -21.05
C ALA A 718 6.79 -59.61 -22.03
N LEU A 719 6.83 -59.90 -23.34
CA LEU A 719 6.46 -58.94 -24.38
C LEU A 719 5.21 -59.43 -25.13
N PRO A 720 4.21 -58.57 -25.35
CA PRO A 720 3.05 -58.89 -26.18
C PRO A 720 3.36 -58.62 -27.66
N SER A 721 2.55 -59.18 -28.56
CA SER A 721 2.45 -58.68 -29.93
C SER A 721 1.70 -57.34 -29.95
N LEU A 722 2.20 -56.36 -30.72
CA LEU A 722 1.54 -55.06 -30.89
C LEU A 722 0.55 -55.08 -32.06
N PRO A 723 -0.73 -54.73 -31.86
CA PRO A 723 -1.68 -54.51 -32.95
C PRO A 723 -1.24 -53.38 -33.88
N SER A 724 -1.57 -53.47 -35.17
CA SER A 724 -1.21 -52.46 -36.18
C SER A 724 -1.76 -51.06 -35.85
N ASN A 725 -2.93 -50.99 -35.23
CA ASN A 725 -3.60 -49.75 -34.80
C ASN A 725 -3.13 -49.22 -33.43
N SER A 726 -2.17 -49.87 -32.74
CA SER A 726 -1.64 -49.43 -31.44
C SER A 726 -1.07 -47.99 -31.47
N LEU A 727 -1.12 -47.28 -30.34
CA LEU A 727 -0.42 -46.00 -30.10
C LEU A 727 1.10 -46.15 -30.02
N ILE A 728 1.60 -47.36 -29.78
CA ILE A 728 2.99 -47.68 -29.48
C ILE A 728 3.64 -48.36 -30.70
N SER A 729 4.85 -47.94 -31.04
CA SER A 729 5.65 -48.50 -32.14
C SER A 729 6.54 -49.67 -31.68
N SER A 730 7.04 -49.61 -30.45
CA SER A 730 7.88 -50.64 -29.86
C SER A 730 7.82 -50.63 -28.33
N ILE A 731 8.02 -51.80 -27.74
CA ILE A 731 8.22 -51.97 -26.30
C ILE A 731 9.59 -52.62 -26.11
N LYS A 732 10.47 -51.96 -25.35
CA LYS A 732 11.73 -52.54 -24.88
C LYS A 732 11.61 -52.83 -23.40
N TYR A 733 12.30 -53.86 -22.92
CA TYR A 733 12.38 -54.13 -21.48
C TYR A 733 13.82 -54.28 -21.01
N SER A 734 14.03 -54.06 -19.71
CA SER A 734 15.25 -54.40 -19.01
C SER A 734 14.93 -54.86 -17.59
N THR A 735 15.80 -55.66 -16.98
CA THR A 735 15.60 -56.17 -15.61
C THR A 735 16.80 -55.86 -14.73
N SER A 736 16.53 -55.55 -13.46
CA SER A 736 17.53 -55.35 -12.41
C SER A 736 17.29 -56.33 -11.27
N LEU A 737 18.10 -56.21 -10.19
CA LEU A 737 17.89 -56.98 -8.97
C LEU A 737 16.53 -56.70 -8.29
N TYR A 738 15.96 -55.51 -8.53
CA TYR A 738 14.75 -55.08 -7.82
C TYR A 738 13.55 -54.82 -8.73
N SER A 739 13.76 -54.63 -10.03
CA SER A 739 12.69 -54.18 -10.92
C SER A 739 12.79 -54.75 -12.33
N SER A 740 11.67 -54.69 -13.03
CA SER A 740 11.58 -54.78 -14.49
C SER A 740 11.08 -53.45 -15.04
N GLU A 741 11.79 -52.90 -16.02
CA GLU A 741 11.43 -51.66 -16.70
C GLU A 741 10.92 -51.98 -18.11
N TYR A 742 9.81 -51.35 -18.49
CA TYR A 742 9.26 -51.38 -19.84
C TYR A 742 9.23 -49.97 -20.42
N VAL A 743 9.85 -49.79 -21.59
CA VAL A 743 9.90 -48.52 -22.33
C VAL A 743 9.07 -48.64 -23.59
N PHE A 744 7.92 -47.96 -23.60
CA PHE A 744 6.98 -47.91 -24.73
C PHE A 744 7.29 -46.67 -25.56
N THR A 745 7.65 -46.86 -26.83
CA THR A 745 7.87 -45.73 -27.76
C THR A 745 6.57 -45.40 -28.48
N ARG A 746 6.07 -44.17 -28.34
CA ARG A 746 4.88 -43.68 -29.06
C ARG A 746 5.13 -43.65 -30.57
N LYS A 747 4.12 -43.91 -31.38
CA LYS A 747 4.17 -43.64 -32.84
C LYS A 747 4.14 -42.14 -33.08
N ASP A 748 4.88 -41.63 -34.06
CA ASP A 748 5.03 -40.18 -34.29
C ASP A 748 3.69 -39.44 -34.44
N ASN A 749 2.71 -40.06 -35.11
CA ASN A 749 1.38 -39.50 -35.36
C ASN A 749 0.32 -39.84 -34.28
N ALA A 750 0.67 -40.60 -33.24
CA ALA A 750 -0.28 -41.04 -32.21
C ALA A 750 -0.32 -40.05 -31.03
N VAL A 751 -1.48 -39.66 -30.51
CA VAL A 751 -1.55 -38.78 -29.32
C VAL A 751 -1.99 -39.60 -28.10
N ILE A 752 -1.24 -39.45 -27.00
CA ILE A 752 -1.59 -39.97 -25.67
C ILE A 752 -2.09 -38.79 -24.85
N GLU A 753 -3.41 -38.75 -24.57
CA GLU A 753 -4.04 -37.70 -23.75
C GLU A 753 -4.02 -38.03 -22.25
N GLY A 754 -3.66 -39.26 -21.89
CA GLY A 754 -3.61 -39.66 -20.50
C GLY A 754 -2.99 -41.03 -20.32
N TYR A 755 -2.41 -41.28 -19.15
CA TYR A 755 -1.88 -42.56 -18.77
C TYR A 755 -2.06 -42.81 -17.27
N TYR A 756 -2.32 -44.06 -16.90
CA TYR A 756 -2.41 -44.47 -15.50
C TYR A 756 -2.27 -45.98 -15.39
N ILE A 757 -1.99 -46.45 -14.18
CA ILE A 757 -1.98 -47.87 -13.86
C ILE A 757 -3.23 -48.26 -13.07
N GLU A 758 -3.67 -49.49 -13.25
CA GLU A 758 -4.69 -50.13 -12.43
C GLU A 758 -4.12 -51.44 -11.89
N LYS A 759 -4.38 -51.72 -10.62
CA LYS A 759 -4.10 -53.04 -10.04
C LYS A 759 -5.20 -54.00 -10.46
N THR A 760 -4.82 -55.21 -10.88
CA THR A 760 -5.76 -56.32 -11.09
C THR A 760 -5.50 -57.41 -10.04
N ASP A 761 -6.41 -58.37 -9.91
CA ASP A 761 -6.25 -59.49 -8.97
C ASP A 761 -4.97 -60.30 -9.24
N THR A 762 -4.55 -60.33 -10.50
CA THR A 762 -3.41 -61.13 -10.96
C THR A 762 -2.25 -60.28 -11.48
N GLY A 763 -2.20 -58.96 -11.24
CA GLY A 763 -1.11 -58.12 -11.73
C GLY A 763 -1.46 -56.64 -11.91
N ILE A 764 -1.04 -56.05 -13.03
CA ILE A 764 -1.21 -54.61 -13.31
C ILE A 764 -1.61 -54.35 -14.77
N LYS A 765 -2.41 -53.30 -14.98
CA LYS A 765 -2.74 -52.73 -16.29
C LYS A 765 -2.14 -51.34 -16.40
N LEU A 766 -1.42 -51.07 -17.49
CA LEU A 766 -1.12 -49.71 -17.94
C LEU A 766 -2.16 -49.32 -19.00
N VAL A 767 -2.88 -48.24 -18.73
CA VAL A 767 -3.87 -47.68 -19.65
C VAL A 767 -3.29 -46.42 -20.30
N LEU A 768 -3.42 -46.32 -21.62
CA LEU A 768 -3.04 -45.14 -22.42
C LEU A 768 -4.31 -44.59 -23.11
N LYS A 769 -4.82 -43.44 -22.68
CA LYS A 769 -5.98 -42.78 -23.29
C LYS A 769 -5.63 -42.20 -24.65
N ARG A 770 -6.50 -42.44 -25.63
CA ARG A 770 -6.47 -41.81 -26.95
C ARG A 770 -7.14 -40.43 -26.88
N LYS A 771 -6.80 -39.59 -27.84
CA LYS A 771 -7.53 -38.35 -28.07
C LYS A 771 -8.98 -38.64 -28.49
N PRO A 772 -9.98 -38.10 -27.78
CA PRO A 772 -11.37 -38.22 -28.20
C PRO A 772 -11.58 -37.66 -29.60
N LYS A 773 -12.42 -38.31 -30.41
CA LYS A 773 -12.75 -37.84 -31.76
C LYS A 773 -13.89 -36.84 -31.70
N VAL A 774 -13.67 -35.64 -32.25
CA VAL A 774 -14.73 -34.62 -32.42
C VAL A 774 -15.70 -35.07 -33.51
N GLN A 775 -17.00 -35.05 -33.21
CA GLN A 775 -18.04 -35.61 -34.09
C GLN A 775 -18.86 -34.58 -34.88
N SER A 776 -18.89 -33.31 -34.45
CA SER A 776 -19.77 -32.28 -35.02
C SER A 776 -19.08 -30.92 -35.10
N SER A 777 -19.40 -30.14 -36.14
CA SER A 777 -18.98 -28.74 -36.28
C SER A 777 -19.84 -27.75 -35.48
N THR A 778 -21.09 -28.10 -35.13
CA THR A 778 -22.02 -27.23 -34.38
C THR A 778 -21.91 -27.41 -32.87
N GLU A 779 -21.57 -28.61 -32.40
CA GLU A 779 -21.27 -28.95 -31.00
C GLU A 779 -19.86 -29.54 -30.91
N PRO A 780 -18.80 -28.71 -31.01
CA PRO A 780 -17.44 -29.21 -31.19
C PRO A 780 -16.87 -29.94 -29.97
N LEU A 781 -17.52 -29.87 -28.81
CA LEU A 781 -17.14 -30.59 -27.58
C LEU A 781 -18.12 -31.72 -27.23
N LYS A 782 -19.02 -32.11 -28.14
CA LYS A 782 -19.97 -33.21 -27.88
C LYS A 782 -19.23 -34.50 -27.51
N GLY A 783 -19.58 -35.07 -26.36
CA GLY A 783 -18.98 -36.31 -25.84
C GLY A 783 -17.65 -36.10 -25.10
N ILE A 784 -17.17 -34.86 -24.96
CA ILE A 784 -15.99 -34.52 -24.17
C ILE A 784 -16.42 -34.21 -22.74
N THR A 785 -15.81 -34.86 -21.75
CA THR A 785 -16.01 -34.53 -20.33
C THR A 785 -14.88 -33.65 -19.81
N ILE A 786 -15.20 -32.47 -19.30
CA ILE A 786 -14.21 -31.52 -18.74
C ILE A 786 -14.50 -31.33 -17.27
N MET A 787 -13.49 -31.51 -16.41
CA MET A 787 -13.59 -31.20 -14.99
C MET A 787 -12.97 -29.82 -14.72
N LEU A 788 -13.76 -28.94 -14.12
CA LEU A 788 -13.33 -27.64 -13.62
C LEU A 788 -13.12 -27.71 -12.12
N ASP A 789 -11.96 -27.25 -11.67
CA ASP A 789 -11.64 -27.08 -10.28
C ASP A 789 -11.62 -25.59 -9.93
N ALA A 790 -12.60 -25.15 -9.16
CA ALA A 790 -12.57 -23.80 -8.59
C ALA A 790 -11.61 -23.81 -7.39
N GLY A 791 -10.43 -23.20 -7.55
CA GLY A 791 -9.40 -23.09 -6.51
C GLY A 791 -9.96 -22.59 -5.19
N HIS A 792 -9.38 -23.04 -4.07
CA HIS A 792 -9.78 -22.64 -2.71
C HIS A 792 -11.25 -22.99 -2.37
N GLY A 793 -11.82 -22.45 -1.29
CA GLY A 793 -13.20 -22.67 -0.84
C GLY A 793 -13.34 -22.88 0.68
N GLY A 794 -14.49 -22.51 1.23
CA GLY A 794 -14.82 -22.61 2.64
C GLY A 794 -13.85 -21.81 3.52
N SER A 795 -13.13 -22.53 4.37
CA SER A 795 -12.10 -22.00 5.28
C SER A 795 -10.81 -21.54 4.57
N GLU A 796 -10.64 -21.91 3.30
CA GLU A 796 -9.49 -21.50 2.49
C GLU A 796 -9.91 -20.32 1.60
N PRO A 797 -9.63 -19.05 1.97
CA PRO A 797 -10.02 -17.90 1.15
C PRO A 797 -9.16 -17.74 -0.11
N GLY A 798 -7.96 -18.33 -0.12
CA GLY A 798 -6.92 -18.00 -1.09
C GLY A 798 -6.34 -16.61 -0.86
N ALA A 799 -5.93 -15.94 -1.93
CA ALA A 799 -5.43 -14.58 -1.88
C ALA A 799 -6.51 -13.57 -1.41
N ILE A 800 -6.06 -12.57 -0.63
CA ILE A 800 -6.93 -11.52 -0.08
C ILE A 800 -6.72 -10.21 -0.82
N GLY A 801 -7.79 -9.76 -1.49
CA GLY A 801 -7.82 -8.51 -2.23
C GLY A 801 -8.36 -7.33 -1.43
N PRO A 802 -8.53 -6.17 -2.10
CA PRO A 802 -9.12 -4.96 -1.55
C PRO A 802 -10.44 -5.10 -0.78
N LEU A 803 -11.26 -6.11 -1.06
CA LEU A 803 -12.54 -6.35 -0.36
C LEU A 803 -12.45 -7.27 0.86
N GLY A 804 -11.26 -7.79 1.16
CA GLY A 804 -11.04 -8.72 2.26
C GLY A 804 -11.68 -10.07 2.00
N THR A 805 -12.15 -10.71 3.06
CA THR A 805 -12.84 -12.02 3.02
C THR A 805 -14.26 -11.96 2.42
N ARG A 806 -14.80 -10.75 2.18
CA ARG A 806 -16.12 -10.58 1.54
C ARG A 806 -16.13 -10.98 0.05
N TYR A 807 -14.97 -10.92 -0.60
CA TYR A 807 -14.81 -11.33 -1.98
C TYR A 807 -13.34 -11.70 -2.23
N ALA A 808 -12.95 -12.87 -1.75
CA ALA A 808 -11.59 -13.39 -1.83
C ALA A 808 -11.38 -14.18 -3.13
N GLU A 809 -10.17 -14.71 -3.31
CA GLU A 809 -9.83 -15.52 -4.48
C GLU A 809 -10.80 -16.70 -4.70
N LYS A 810 -11.25 -17.36 -3.62
CA LYS A 810 -12.23 -18.45 -3.71
C LYS A 810 -13.52 -18.06 -4.42
N ASP A 811 -13.96 -16.81 -4.31
CA ASP A 811 -15.18 -16.29 -4.92
C ASP A 811 -14.95 -15.98 -6.41
N ILE A 812 -13.81 -15.36 -6.72
CA ILE A 812 -13.34 -15.10 -8.09
C ILE A 812 -13.25 -16.41 -8.88
N ASN A 813 -12.60 -17.42 -8.30
CA ASN A 813 -12.39 -18.72 -8.92
C ASN A 813 -13.71 -19.46 -9.17
N LEU A 814 -14.65 -19.41 -8.22
CA LEU A 814 -15.96 -20.06 -8.38
C LEU A 814 -16.81 -19.36 -9.45
N ALA A 815 -16.82 -18.02 -9.45
CA ALA A 815 -17.56 -17.23 -10.44
C ALA A 815 -17.04 -17.48 -11.87
N LEU A 816 -15.71 -17.49 -12.06
CA LEU A 816 -15.10 -17.82 -13.34
C LEU A 816 -15.40 -19.26 -13.75
N ALA A 817 -15.37 -20.23 -12.82
CA ALA A 817 -15.68 -21.63 -13.10
C ALA A 817 -17.11 -21.81 -13.62
N PHE A 818 -18.10 -21.14 -13.04
CA PHE A 818 -19.48 -21.19 -13.54
C PHE A 818 -19.64 -20.58 -14.92
N LYS A 819 -18.96 -19.47 -15.20
CA LYS A 819 -18.97 -18.84 -16.52
C LYS A 819 -18.31 -19.73 -17.56
N LEU A 820 -17.16 -20.33 -17.23
CA LEU A 820 -16.48 -21.28 -18.10
C LEU A 820 -17.30 -22.55 -18.33
N LYS A 821 -17.95 -23.09 -17.29
CA LYS A 821 -18.89 -24.21 -17.42
C LYS A 821 -19.98 -23.89 -18.44
N LYS A 822 -20.66 -22.74 -18.31
CA LYS A 822 -21.71 -22.33 -19.24
C LYS A 822 -21.20 -22.25 -20.68
N GLU A 823 -20.03 -21.65 -20.90
CA GLU A 823 -19.45 -21.53 -22.24
C GLU A 823 -19.07 -22.90 -22.82
N LEU A 824 -18.48 -23.80 -22.03
CA LEU A 824 -18.12 -25.16 -22.46
C LEU A 824 -19.35 -26.02 -22.77
N GLU A 825 -20.38 -25.97 -21.92
CA GLU A 825 -21.66 -26.69 -22.14
C GLU A 825 -22.37 -26.16 -23.39
N SER A 826 -22.29 -24.85 -23.68
CA SER A 826 -22.82 -24.29 -24.93
C SER A 826 -22.13 -24.81 -26.20
N LYS A 827 -20.95 -25.45 -26.05
CA LYS A 827 -20.22 -26.14 -27.13
C LYS A 827 -20.41 -27.65 -27.11
N GLY A 828 -21.23 -28.18 -26.21
CA GLY A 828 -21.59 -29.61 -26.12
C GLY A 828 -20.78 -30.43 -25.11
N ALA A 829 -19.90 -29.80 -24.31
CA ALA A 829 -19.13 -30.53 -23.29
C ALA A 829 -20.01 -30.97 -22.12
N ASN A 830 -19.70 -32.13 -21.53
CA ASN A 830 -20.17 -32.50 -20.19
C ASN A 830 -19.22 -31.92 -19.15
N VAL A 831 -19.68 -30.98 -18.32
CA VAL A 831 -18.82 -30.28 -17.37
C VAL A 831 -19.05 -30.74 -15.93
N LEU A 832 -18.00 -31.30 -15.33
CA LEU A 832 -17.94 -31.63 -13.91
C LEU A 832 -17.27 -30.48 -13.14
N MET A 833 -17.65 -30.26 -11.89
CA MET A 833 -17.00 -29.28 -11.02
C MET A 833 -16.58 -29.94 -9.71
N THR A 834 -15.38 -29.62 -9.20
CA THR A 834 -14.96 -30.12 -7.88
C THR A 834 -15.84 -29.55 -6.76
N ARG A 835 -16.28 -28.29 -6.89
CA ARG A 835 -17.28 -27.65 -6.03
C ARG A 835 -18.20 -26.74 -6.83
N THR A 836 -19.43 -26.59 -6.37
CA THR A 836 -20.45 -25.66 -6.91
C THR A 836 -20.93 -24.64 -5.86
N SER A 837 -20.35 -24.68 -4.66
CA SER A 837 -20.65 -23.76 -3.56
C SER A 837 -19.36 -23.41 -2.80
N ASP A 838 -19.47 -22.51 -1.82
CA ASP A 838 -18.36 -22.15 -0.96
C ASP A 838 -18.12 -23.20 0.14
N VAL A 839 -17.40 -24.27 -0.23
CA VAL A 839 -17.05 -25.37 0.66
C VAL A 839 -15.56 -25.71 0.56
N THR A 840 -14.96 -26.11 1.68
CA THR A 840 -13.58 -26.58 1.70
C THR A 840 -13.48 -27.95 1.05
N ILE A 841 -12.63 -28.09 0.03
CA ILE A 841 -12.28 -29.38 -0.56
C ILE A 841 -10.78 -29.55 -0.51
N SER A 842 -10.34 -30.63 0.15
CA SER A 842 -8.93 -30.94 0.29
C SER A 842 -8.30 -31.19 -1.08
N LEU A 843 -7.00 -30.92 -1.21
CA LEU A 843 -6.28 -31.18 -2.46
C LEU A 843 -6.41 -32.66 -2.88
N ALA A 844 -6.37 -33.59 -1.92
CA ALA A 844 -6.52 -35.03 -2.16
C ALA A 844 -7.90 -35.41 -2.71
N ASP A 845 -8.97 -34.79 -2.21
CA ASP A 845 -10.34 -35.06 -2.68
C ASP A 845 -10.54 -34.54 -4.10
N ARG A 846 -9.93 -33.40 -4.47
CA ARG A 846 -9.97 -32.86 -5.85
C ARG A 846 -9.39 -33.87 -6.85
N LEU A 847 -8.23 -34.46 -6.55
CA LEU A 847 -7.63 -35.49 -7.40
C LEU A 847 -8.42 -36.77 -7.39
N THR A 848 -8.98 -37.15 -6.24
CA THR A 848 -9.79 -38.38 -6.13
C THR A 848 -11.06 -38.27 -6.96
N ALA A 849 -11.74 -37.13 -6.95
CA ALA A 849 -12.88 -36.86 -7.83
C ALA A 849 -12.50 -36.98 -9.32
N SER A 850 -11.39 -36.36 -9.72
CA SER A 850 -10.86 -36.46 -11.10
C SER A 850 -10.46 -37.89 -11.47
N ARG A 851 -9.83 -38.63 -10.55
CA ARG A 851 -9.39 -40.02 -10.74
C ARG A 851 -10.59 -40.93 -10.98
N ASN A 852 -11.65 -40.76 -10.20
CA ASN A 852 -12.86 -41.57 -10.31
C ASN A 852 -13.66 -41.23 -11.57
N ALA A 853 -13.74 -39.94 -11.94
CA ALA A 853 -14.49 -39.50 -13.11
C ALA A 853 -13.76 -39.74 -14.44
N ARG A 854 -12.42 -39.81 -14.44
CA ARG A 854 -11.56 -39.97 -15.63
C ARG A 854 -11.92 -38.99 -16.77
N PRO A 855 -12.01 -37.67 -16.51
CA PRO A 855 -12.40 -36.70 -17.54
C PRO A 855 -11.39 -36.67 -18.70
N ASP A 856 -11.75 -35.97 -19.76
CA ASP A 856 -10.91 -35.73 -20.94
C ASP A 856 -10.08 -34.46 -20.83
N MET A 857 -10.42 -33.56 -19.90
CA MET A 857 -9.59 -32.44 -19.47
C MET A 857 -9.82 -32.10 -17.98
N PHE A 858 -8.78 -31.67 -17.28
CA PHE A 858 -8.89 -31.11 -15.92
C PHE A 858 -8.29 -29.69 -15.89
N ILE A 859 -9.08 -28.71 -15.46
CA ILE A 859 -8.68 -27.30 -15.44
C ILE A 859 -8.89 -26.75 -14.04
N SER A 860 -7.82 -26.33 -13.37
CA SER A 860 -7.92 -25.63 -12.08
C SER A 860 -7.82 -24.12 -12.29
N LEU A 861 -8.75 -23.37 -11.70
CA LEU A 861 -8.84 -21.92 -11.82
C LEU A 861 -8.42 -21.28 -10.50
N HIS A 862 -7.37 -20.47 -10.56
CA HIS A 862 -6.80 -19.69 -9.47
C HIS A 862 -6.57 -18.23 -9.90
N ALA A 863 -6.29 -17.38 -8.91
CA ALA A 863 -5.77 -16.04 -9.12
C ALA A 863 -4.63 -15.74 -8.15
N ASN A 864 -3.61 -15.07 -8.68
CA ASN A 864 -2.28 -15.03 -8.13
C ASN A 864 -2.16 -14.09 -6.92
N SER A 865 -1.06 -14.22 -6.20
CA SER A 865 -0.65 -13.31 -5.14
C SER A 865 0.88 -13.25 -5.06
N MET A 866 1.40 -12.33 -4.25
CA MET A 866 2.80 -12.26 -3.87
C MET A 866 2.93 -12.23 -2.35
N PRO A 867 4.14 -12.48 -1.80
CA PRO A 867 4.43 -12.24 -0.39
C PRO A 867 4.11 -10.81 0.03
N ASP A 868 3.76 -10.63 1.30
CA ASP A 868 3.32 -9.34 1.85
C ASP A 868 4.41 -8.27 1.89
N ASP A 869 5.68 -8.60 1.68
CA ASP A 869 6.79 -7.64 1.61
C ASP A 869 7.10 -7.16 0.18
N VAL A 870 6.24 -7.47 -0.79
CA VAL A 870 6.35 -7.07 -2.19
C VAL A 870 5.35 -5.96 -2.53
N ASP A 871 5.74 -5.02 -3.40
CA ASP A 871 4.83 -4.01 -3.92
C ASP A 871 3.91 -4.60 -5.00
N ILE A 872 2.85 -5.28 -4.55
CA ILE A 872 1.91 -5.99 -5.43
C ILE A 872 1.13 -5.01 -6.32
N SER A 873 1.07 -3.71 -5.98
CA SER A 873 0.41 -2.69 -6.81
C SER A 873 1.06 -2.54 -8.19
N LYS A 874 2.31 -3.02 -8.34
CA LYS A 874 3.10 -2.97 -9.58
C LYS A 874 3.13 -4.30 -10.34
N ILE A 875 2.43 -5.33 -9.84
CA ILE A 875 2.48 -6.67 -10.40
C ILE A 875 1.08 -7.06 -10.89
N SER A 876 1.02 -7.46 -12.15
CA SER A 876 -0.19 -8.02 -12.78
C SER A 876 0.22 -9.01 -13.87
N GLY A 877 -0.72 -9.85 -14.30
CA GLY A 877 -0.60 -10.69 -15.49
C GLY A 877 -1.05 -12.13 -15.33
N PHE A 878 -1.02 -12.85 -16.45
CA PHE A 878 -1.63 -14.17 -16.62
C PHE A 878 -0.56 -15.26 -16.72
N ALA A 879 -0.77 -16.39 -16.03
CA ALA A 879 0.10 -17.56 -16.10
C ALA A 879 -0.69 -18.85 -16.22
N VAL A 880 -0.06 -19.86 -16.82
CA VAL A 880 -0.60 -21.23 -16.84
C VAL A 880 0.46 -22.18 -16.30
N PHE A 881 0.06 -23.10 -15.43
CA PHE A 881 0.93 -24.07 -14.80
C PHE A 881 0.54 -25.49 -15.19
N TYR A 882 1.52 -26.33 -15.47
CA TYR A 882 1.30 -27.72 -15.84
C TYR A 882 2.40 -28.60 -15.22
N ARG A 883 2.20 -29.92 -15.20
CA ARG A 883 3.23 -30.87 -14.75
C ARG A 883 3.63 -31.82 -15.87
N GLU A 884 2.65 -32.54 -16.40
CA GLU A 884 2.90 -33.60 -17.38
C GLU A 884 3.09 -33.06 -18.79
N ALA A 885 3.95 -33.72 -19.59
CA ALA A 885 4.27 -33.29 -20.94
C ALA A 885 3.02 -33.20 -21.84
N LEU A 886 2.06 -34.12 -21.63
CA LEU A 886 0.78 -34.15 -22.34
C LEU A 886 -0.08 -32.88 -22.11
N SER A 887 0.11 -32.15 -21.01
CA SER A 887 -0.68 -30.95 -20.70
C SER A 887 -0.14 -29.70 -21.37
N LYS A 888 1.14 -29.69 -21.78
CA LYS A 888 1.82 -28.49 -22.30
C LYS A 888 1.13 -27.90 -23.54
N PRO A 889 0.69 -28.69 -24.55
CA PRO A 889 0.10 -28.13 -25.75
C PRO A 889 -1.17 -27.32 -25.48
N VAL A 890 -2.12 -27.88 -24.72
CA VAL A 890 -3.35 -27.15 -24.35
C VAL A 890 -3.07 -25.96 -23.44
N ALA A 891 -2.16 -26.11 -22.47
CA ALA A 891 -1.75 -25.02 -21.58
C ALA A 891 -1.19 -23.82 -22.38
N GLN A 892 -0.35 -24.11 -23.39
CA GLN A 892 0.21 -23.08 -24.28
C GLN A 892 -0.84 -22.44 -25.16
N LEU A 893 -1.79 -23.21 -25.66
CA LEU A 893 -2.89 -22.72 -26.50
C LEU A 893 -3.79 -21.74 -25.73
N VAL A 894 -4.20 -22.12 -24.52
CA VAL A 894 -5.00 -21.27 -23.61
C VAL A 894 -4.22 -20.00 -23.27
N TYR A 895 -2.95 -20.11 -22.89
CA TYR A 895 -2.10 -18.97 -22.61
C TYR A 895 -2.02 -17.99 -23.79
N ASN A 896 -1.73 -18.49 -24.99
CA ASN A 896 -1.62 -17.66 -26.19
C ASN A 896 -2.94 -16.96 -26.52
N ALA A 897 -4.07 -17.66 -26.40
CA ALA A 897 -5.40 -17.09 -26.65
C ALA A 897 -5.72 -15.97 -25.66
N VAL A 898 -5.47 -16.17 -24.36
CA VAL A 898 -5.75 -15.16 -23.33
C VAL A 898 -4.86 -13.94 -23.49
N ILE A 899 -3.55 -14.12 -23.70
CA ILE A 899 -2.64 -13.00 -23.92
C ILE A 899 -3.05 -12.18 -25.15
N LYS A 900 -3.43 -12.85 -26.24
CA LYS A 900 -3.87 -12.18 -27.48
C LYS A 900 -5.16 -11.37 -27.29
N GLU A 901 -6.15 -11.94 -26.60
CA GLU A 901 -7.51 -11.36 -26.52
C GLU A 901 -7.67 -10.32 -25.40
N HIS A 902 -6.86 -10.42 -24.33
CA HIS A 902 -6.99 -9.60 -23.12
C HIS A 902 -5.82 -8.65 -22.88
N GLY A 903 -4.73 -8.76 -23.66
CA GLY A 903 -3.57 -7.86 -23.52
C GLY A 903 -2.89 -7.93 -22.15
N LYS A 904 -3.03 -9.04 -21.43
CA LYS A 904 -2.46 -9.24 -20.09
C LYS A 904 -0.94 -9.28 -20.12
N ASN A 905 -0.32 -8.84 -19.02
CA ASN A 905 1.11 -9.03 -18.77
C ASN A 905 1.48 -10.53 -18.77
N LYS A 906 2.64 -10.85 -19.33
CA LYS A 906 3.08 -12.23 -19.62
C LYS A 906 3.83 -12.84 -18.44
N HIS A 907 3.26 -13.85 -17.79
CA HIS A 907 3.95 -14.68 -16.77
C HIS A 907 4.23 -16.12 -17.22
N GLY A 908 3.90 -16.44 -18.47
CA GLY A 908 4.36 -17.65 -19.14
C GLY A 908 3.59 -18.94 -18.81
N VAL A 909 4.09 -20.03 -19.41
CA VAL A 909 3.58 -21.39 -19.26
C VAL A 909 4.64 -22.20 -18.51
N ASN A 910 4.35 -22.57 -17.27
CA ASN A 910 5.36 -22.97 -16.30
C ASN A 910 5.16 -24.42 -15.83
N LYS A 911 6.24 -25.22 -15.85
CA LYS A 911 6.21 -26.57 -15.28
C LYS A 911 6.31 -26.50 -13.75
N LYS A 912 5.25 -26.89 -13.03
CA LYS A 912 5.19 -26.92 -11.56
C LYS A 912 4.44 -28.15 -11.05
N ASN A 913 4.89 -28.68 -9.91
CA ASN A 913 4.30 -29.85 -9.25
C ASN A 913 3.18 -29.48 -8.27
N PHE A 914 2.25 -28.63 -8.71
CA PHE A 914 1.04 -28.33 -7.94
C PHE A 914 0.16 -29.56 -7.86
N TYR A 915 -0.56 -29.71 -6.75
CA TYR A 915 -1.35 -30.92 -6.50
C TYR A 915 -2.35 -31.18 -7.65
N VAL A 916 -3.08 -30.14 -8.06
CA VAL A 916 -4.10 -30.16 -9.13
C VAL A 916 -3.55 -30.31 -10.56
N THR A 917 -2.23 -30.30 -10.77
CA THR A 917 -1.62 -30.55 -12.09
C THR A 917 -1.10 -31.98 -12.23
N ARG A 918 -1.27 -32.84 -11.20
CA ARG A 918 -0.73 -34.21 -11.15
C ARG A 918 -1.60 -35.28 -11.82
N ASN A 919 -2.78 -34.93 -12.34
CA ASN A 919 -3.65 -35.90 -13.00
C ASN A 919 -2.93 -36.44 -14.25
N THR A 920 -2.36 -37.64 -14.19
CA THR A 920 -1.65 -38.24 -15.33
C THR A 920 -2.61 -38.82 -16.36
N TRP A 921 -3.83 -39.14 -15.94
CA TRP A 921 -4.88 -39.74 -16.78
C TRP A 921 -5.57 -38.75 -17.72
N VAL A 922 -5.16 -37.49 -17.75
CA VAL A 922 -5.83 -36.42 -18.50
C VAL A 922 -4.92 -35.19 -18.66
N PRO A 923 -5.05 -34.34 -19.70
CA PRO A 923 -4.42 -33.03 -19.71
C PRO A 923 -4.93 -32.19 -18.54
N SER A 924 -3.99 -31.83 -17.67
CA SER A 924 -4.22 -31.16 -16.40
C SER A 924 -3.36 -29.92 -16.29
N PHE A 925 -3.98 -28.76 -16.14
CA PHE A 925 -3.30 -27.48 -15.97
C PHE A 925 -4.06 -26.55 -15.03
N LEU A 926 -3.33 -25.62 -14.43
CA LEU A 926 -3.84 -24.58 -13.55
C LEU A 926 -3.68 -23.22 -14.23
N ILE A 927 -4.69 -22.38 -14.11
CA ILE A 927 -4.69 -21.00 -14.59
C ILE A 927 -4.53 -20.07 -13.39
N GLU A 928 -3.59 -19.13 -13.46
CA GLU A 928 -3.53 -17.96 -12.58
C GLU A 928 -3.99 -16.73 -13.37
N SER A 929 -5.17 -16.23 -13.06
CA SER A 929 -5.89 -15.28 -13.94
C SER A 929 -5.35 -13.85 -13.89
N ASP A 930 -5.01 -13.36 -12.70
CA ASP A 930 -4.28 -12.11 -12.43
C ASP A 930 -3.96 -12.04 -10.92
N PHE A 931 -3.40 -10.94 -10.39
CA PHE A 931 -3.03 -10.82 -8.98
C PHE A 931 -4.14 -10.20 -8.11
N VAL A 932 -4.73 -10.97 -7.20
CA VAL A 932 -5.87 -10.54 -6.35
C VAL A 932 -5.57 -9.32 -5.47
N PRO A 933 -4.39 -9.18 -4.82
CA PRO A 933 -4.12 -8.00 -3.99
C PRO A 933 -3.87 -6.71 -4.78
N ASN A 934 -3.60 -6.80 -6.09
CA ASN A 934 -3.37 -5.62 -6.93
C ASN A 934 -4.71 -4.90 -7.20
N PRO A 935 -4.85 -3.59 -6.91
CA PRO A 935 -6.13 -2.89 -7.00
C PRO A 935 -6.78 -2.94 -8.39
N THR A 936 -6.00 -2.70 -9.44
CA THR A 936 -6.50 -2.65 -10.82
C THR A 936 -6.78 -4.06 -11.36
N ALA A 937 -5.93 -5.03 -11.03
CA ALA A 937 -6.16 -6.42 -11.39
C ALA A 937 -7.41 -6.97 -10.69
N PHE A 938 -7.62 -6.62 -9.41
CA PHE A 938 -8.80 -7.02 -8.65
C PHE A 938 -10.10 -6.49 -9.28
N GLU A 939 -10.13 -5.24 -9.74
CA GLU A 939 -11.30 -4.73 -10.48
C GLU A 939 -11.62 -5.56 -11.71
N TRP A 940 -10.59 -5.93 -12.48
CA TRP A 940 -10.77 -6.74 -13.67
C TRP A 940 -11.23 -8.16 -13.30
N LEU A 941 -10.60 -8.77 -12.29
CA LEU A 941 -10.94 -10.10 -11.78
C LEU A 941 -12.37 -10.17 -11.23
N THR A 942 -12.90 -9.05 -10.71
CA THR A 942 -14.26 -8.96 -10.17
C THR A 942 -15.28 -8.37 -11.16
N ASN A 943 -14.85 -8.01 -12.37
CA ASN A 943 -15.74 -7.49 -13.40
C ASN A 943 -16.46 -8.64 -14.13
N GLU A 944 -17.79 -8.60 -14.12
CA GLU A 944 -18.62 -9.67 -14.69
C GLU A 944 -18.43 -9.86 -16.20
N ALA A 945 -18.29 -8.77 -16.96
CA ALA A 945 -18.11 -8.80 -18.40
C ALA A 945 -16.73 -9.37 -18.76
N GLU A 946 -15.70 -8.96 -18.03
CA GLU A 946 -14.32 -9.43 -18.20
C GLU A 946 -14.19 -10.92 -17.88
N GLN A 947 -14.76 -11.40 -16.76
CA GLN A 947 -14.78 -12.82 -16.46
C GLN A 947 -15.52 -13.63 -17.54
N THR A 948 -16.63 -13.12 -18.07
CA THR A 948 -17.39 -13.78 -19.13
C THR A 948 -16.58 -13.83 -20.43
N LYS A 949 -15.87 -12.74 -20.76
CA LYS A 949 -14.96 -12.69 -21.90
C LYS A 949 -13.80 -13.69 -21.73
N LEU A 950 -13.19 -13.76 -20.55
CA LEU A 950 -12.12 -14.71 -20.24
C LEU A 950 -12.60 -16.16 -20.40
N ALA A 951 -13.77 -16.50 -19.85
CA ALA A 951 -14.39 -17.81 -20.00
C ALA A 951 -14.58 -18.20 -21.48
N LYS A 952 -15.07 -17.28 -22.32
CA LYS A 952 -15.23 -17.49 -23.77
C LYS A 952 -13.90 -17.75 -24.47
N THR A 953 -12.86 -16.99 -24.13
CA THR A 953 -11.52 -17.16 -24.69
C THR A 953 -10.95 -18.54 -24.34
N ILE A 954 -11.07 -18.95 -23.07
CA ILE A 954 -10.60 -20.26 -22.60
C ILE A 954 -11.38 -21.38 -23.30
N ALA A 955 -12.71 -21.30 -23.34
CA ALA A 955 -13.55 -22.29 -24.03
C ALA A 955 -13.21 -22.42 -25.52
N SER A 956 -12.96 -21.30 -26.20
CA SER A 956 -12.57 -21.29 -27.62
C SER A 956 -11.21 -21.94 -27.86
N ALA A 957 -10.24 -21.69 -26.97
CA ALA A 957 -8.95 -22.37 -27.02
C ALA A 957 -9.10 -23.89 -26.80
N ILE A 958 -9.98 -24.32 -25.89
CA ILE A 958 -10.25 -25.75 -25.67
C ILE A 958 -10.90 -26.40 -26.90
N VAL A 959 -11.85 -25.72 -27.55
CA VAL A 959 -12.40 -26.16 -28.84
C VAL A 959 -11.30 -26.33 -29.87
N GLN A 960 -10.43 -25.33 -30.02
CA GLN A 960 -9.31 -25.39 -30.96
C GLN A 960 -8.36 -26.56 -30.63
N TYR A 961 -8.13 -26.88 -29.36
CA TYR A 961 -7.31 -28.01 -28.96
C TYR A 961 -7.86 -29.35 -29.45
N TYR A 962 -9.17 -29.59 -29.29
CA TYR A 962 -9.79 -30.86 -29.70
C TYR A 962 -10.03 -30.98 -31.22
N MET A 963 -10.12 -29.86 -31.94
CA MET A 963 -10.29 -29.85 -33.40
C MET A 963 -8.98 -30.05 -34.19
N GLN A 964 -7.82 -29.88 -33.55
CA GLN A 964 -6.49 -30.24 -34.10
C GLN A 964 -6.23 -31.72 -33.96
#